data_AF-A0A7C1G079-F1
#
_entry.id   AF-A0A7C1G079-F1
#
_cell.length_a   1.000
_cell.length_b   1.000
_cell.length_c   1.000
_cell.angle_alpha   90.00
_cell.angle_beta   90.00
_cell.angle_gamma   90.00
#
_symmetry.space_group_name_H-M   'P 1'
#
loop_
_entity.id
_entity.type
_entity.pdbx_description
1 polymer ?
#
loop_
_entity_poly.entity_id
_entity_poly.type
_entity_poly.pdbx_seq_one_letter_code
_entity_poly.pdbx_strand_id
1 'polypeptide(L)'
;MSNLQIGYKINLQTISFFLTIFSQVPFSFGKFGEIITNTMKCRLIFLSLFIFSGSFAQQIAIPRVDMMPDKPQPYEMRNWKQVTKNYDSLVFNLTASGQYLPLASVVENTINYPDHPALAIQSYVGTNSPPGMEAINIIPAVVGATLVGIDKSNQNGINWPLYCEEYFNRRPAENVYLNSPVASSGHDWWYETMPNVFFYQLNYFYPHIGDFDYQVTTIADRWLEAVMAMGGSATPWNVPYMNYRAFKLSTMTPSESGVKEPEAAGAIGWILYQAYMITGEKKYRIGAELCLNFLNNRNENPSYEIQLPYGVYTAARMNAEEGADFNIGKMMNWCFNKGNIRGWGVIVGDWNGVDMDGLIGEVNEPDPDYVFNMNSLEQVGALVPAVRYDDRFATAIAKWVLNTANASRFYFSHFLPDDMEDNADWTSEYDTLSVIAYESLRQKTAGPYGTGDAMDGGWAQTNLGLYGSSHVGILGSIVKKTSIEGILQLDLLATDYYAGDAYPTYLYFNPYQESKQVTLNLPDGNFDIYDALANEKILINGSGNVQLDITAKSSVMAVIIPANSEITVTFNKASVSNVVIDYNAGQNVSNFPPRIKALATKDTIVVINKNVTFYCTAEDRESTDLTYDWTVDSETVEGGDTLVWPTPADTGTVTVICKVTDEGGLTDADTLLIRVVEKINYPPVIESIEAEDQILAPGSSTTVICFATDPNEDKMTYQWSVSQGQITGSGNQITFTAPDKTTEVYLSCTVTDTDNASDIDSIFILVRDTDAGQTGELVLHYEFDGNTNDLSGNGNDGNVYNCTYVKDMFGLNNKAISFNASTGKVTVPNNEGLNFQEGLTVSYWIQVNQYYDHESYPVSHGNWTTRWKTSLTDKHLRFTINGSNGIIDVDSKTELKTGKWYYITGVFNGTDCLVFIDGKLEGYKPFDGLINQTNYDLVLGQDLPDEQGFNFNGVMDKLRIYNYGISYGKVKEIYESEISSVDDHSFSTGIVNLYPNPATNKLQLEMVNNPSGKIKVTLSDISGKALWKYESNGVPARLFHLNISLKNYKPGMYFISVTDGKKIFIRKIIKRE
;
A
#
# COMPACT_ATOMS: atom_id res chain seq x y z
N MET A 1 -27.44 -33.58 -40.30
CA MET A 1 -26.77 -34.87 -40.58
C MET A 1 -25.86 -35.12 -39.37
N SER A 2 -26.38 -35.84 -38.37
CA SER A 2 -26.12 -37.27 -38.08
C SER A 2 -24.75 -37.47 -37.43
N ASN A 3 -24.58 -38.13 -36.29
CA ASN A 3 -25.45 -38.80 -35.33
C ASN A 3 -24.55 -39.25 -34.16
N LEU A 4 -25.19 -39.76 -33.10
CA LEU A 4 -24.68 -40.53 -31.96
C LEU A 4 -24.30 -39.72 -30.69
N GLN A 5 -24.75 -40.09 -29.50
CA GLN A 5 -25.90 -40.87 -29.03
C GLN A 5 -25.84 -40.86 -27.48
N ILE A 6 -27.01 -40.76 -26.84
CA ILE A 6 -27.40 -41.34 -25.53
C ILE A 6 -26.62 -40.78 -24.32
N GLY A 7 -27.22 -40.12 -23.33
CA GLY A 7 -28.57 -40.22 -22.77
C GLY A 7 -28.51 -40.81 -21.38
N TYR A 8 -29.05 -40.15 -20.36
CA TYR A 8 -29.91 -40.74 -19.31
C TYR A 8 -30.46 -39.64 -18.39
N LYS A 9 -31.73 -39.28 -18.59
CA LYS A 9 -32.63 -38.85 -17.54
C LYS A 9 -33.10 -40.12 -16.80
N ILE A 10 -32.88 -40.17 -15.49
CA ILE A 10 -33.52 -41.09 -14.54
C ILE A 10 -34.12 -40.16 -13.49
N ASN A 11 -35.42 -39.88 -13.54
CA ASN A 11 -36.56 -40.68 -13.09
C ASN A 11 -36.58 -40.90 -11.57
N LEU A 12 -37.36 -40.04 -10.92
CA LEU A 12 -38.02 -40.29 -9.64
C LEU A 12 -38.84 -41.57 -9.75
N GLN A 13 -38.46 -42.62 -9.01
CA GLN A 13 -39.35 -43.34 -8.08
C GLN A 13 -38.71 -44.61 -7.51
N THR A 14 -38.77 -44.69 -6.18
CA THR A 14 -39.00 -45.87 -5.31
C THR A 14 -37.80 -46.40 -4.52
N ILE A 15 -37.72 -46.00 -3.25
CA ILE A 15 -37.73 -46.96 -2.14
C ILE A 15 -38.93 -46.62 -1.26
N SER A 16 -39.76 -47.63 -1.08
CA SER A 16 -41.02 -47.67 -0.35
C SER A 16 -40.77 -47.93 1.14
N PHE A 17 -41.68 -47.43 1.98
CA PHE A 17 -42.41 -48.10 3.08
C PHE A 17 -42.68 -47.07 4.20
N PHE A 18 -43.90 -46.80 4.65
CA PHE A 18 -45.16 -47.55 4.63
C PHE A 18 -46.35 -46.56 4.68
N LEU A 19 -47.53 -47.10 4.33
CA LEU A 19 -48.91 -46.64 4.62
C LEU A 19 -49.67 -45.93 3.49
N THR A 20 -50.20 -46.82 2.65
CA THR A 20 -51.34 -46.78 1.75
C THR A 20 -52.57 -46.02 2.29
N ILE A 21 -53.19 -45.22 1.43
CA ILE A 21 -54.62 -44.84 1.53
C ILE A 21 -55.33 -45.39 0.29
N PHE A 22 -56.43 -46.13 0.50
CA PHE A 22 -57.43 -46.42 -0.54
C PHE A 22 -58.63 -45.49 -0.38
N SER A 23 -59.10 -45.08 -1.54
CA SER A 23 -60.25 -44.27 -1.96
C SER A 23 -61.59 -44.31 -1.18
N GLN A 24 -62.19 -43.12 -1.10
CA GLN A 24 -63.60 -42.74 -1.38
C GLN A 24 -64.76 -43.65 -0.94
N VAL A 25 -65.58 -43.15 0.00
CA VAL A 25 -67.07 -43.18 -0.02
C VAL A 25 -67.59 -41.94 0.74
N PRO A 26 -68.59 -41.19 0.22
CA PRO A 26 -69.11 -39.98 0.86
C PRO A 26 -70.33 -40.28 1.74
N PHE A 27 -70.47 -39.64 2.91
CA PHE A 27 -71.75 -39.57 3.62
C PHE A 27 -71.93 -38.27 4.40
N SER A 28 -73.20 -37.90 4.51
CA SER A 28 -73.81 -36.59 4.66
C SER A 28 -73.96 -36.05 6.09
N PHE A 29 -74.13 -34.73 6.16
CA PHE A 29 -74.99 -33.93 7.06
C PHE A 29 -75.81 -34.64 8.16
N GLY A 30 -75.74 -34.08 9.38
CA GLY A 30 -76.76 -34.18 10.45
C GLY A 30 -76.17 -33.80 11.83
N LYS A 31 -76.27 -32.57 12.33
CA LYS A 31 -77.37 -31.90 13.07
C LYS A 31 -77.73 -32.52 14.45
N PHE A 32 -77.81 -31.61 15.45
CA PHE A 32 -78.38 -31.71 16.82
C PHE A 32 -77.56 -32.52 17.85
N GLY A 33 -77.29 -32.04 19.07
CA GLY A 33 -77.68 -30.83 19.81
C GLY A 33 -77.34 -31.04 21.30
N GLU A 34 -77.01 -29.95 22.01
CA GLU A 34 -77.43 -29.58 23.39
C GLU A 34 -77.51 -30.71 24.48
N ILE A 35 -77.04 -30.63 25.74
CA ILE A 35 -77.04 -29.53 26.73
C ILE A 35 -76.67 -30.16 28.13
N ILE A 36 -76.11 -29.37 29.05
CA ILE A 36 -76.24 -29.44 30.54
C ILE A 36 -75.27 -30.26 31.47
N THR A 37 -74.57 -29.45 32.30
CA THR A 37 -74.27 -29.52 33.76
C THR A 37 -73.09 -30.30 34.37
N ASN A 38 -72.11 -29.52 34.81
CA ASN A 38 -71.78 -29.17 36.20
C ASN A 38 -71.60 -30.25 37.31
N THR A 39 -70.31 -30.35 37.69
CA THR A 39 -69.71 -30.29 39.04
C THR A 39 -69.55 -31.52 39.93
N MET A 40 -68.30 -31.61 40.38
CA MET A 40 -67.78 -32.13 41.65
C MET A 40 -67.66 -33.64 41.79
N LYS A 41 -66.46 -34.15 41.50
CA LYS A 41 -65.87 -35.26 42.25
C LYS A 41 -64.34 -35.32 42.18
N CYS A 42 -63.79 -35.51 43.38
CA CYS A 42 -62.51 -36.11 43.73
C CYS A 42 -61.21 -35.28 43.63
N ARG A 43 -60.65 -35.07 44.82
CA ARG A 43 -59.34 -34.50 45.15
C ARG A 43 -58.21 -35.41 44.67
N LEU A 44 -57.18 -34.81 44.07
CA LEU A 44 -55.77 -35.17 44.25
C LEU A 44 -54.90 -34.00 43.74
N ILE A 45 -54.27 -33.34 44.71
CA ILE A 45 -53.08 -32.46 44.70
C ILE A 45 -52.53 -32.12 43.29
N PHE A 46 -52.67 -30.86 42.86
CA PHE A 46 -51.88 -30.26 41.79
C PHE A 46 -50.94 -29.21 42.39
N LEU A 47 -49.63 -29.49 42.29
CA LEU A 47 -48.56 -28.54 42.49
C LEU A 47 -48.58 -27.59 41.28
N SER A 48 -48.80 -26.31 41.54
CA SER A 48 -48.72 -25.23 40.56
C SER A 48 -47.29 -25.06 40.06
N LEU A 49 -46.99 -25.52 38.84
CA LEU A 49 -45.87 -25.04 38.05
C LEU A 49 -46.34 -23.81 37.26
N PHE A 50 -45.97 -22.63 37.75
CA PHE A 50 -46.00 -21.41 36.94
C PHE A 50 -44.99 -21.61 35.80
N ILE A 51 -45.48 -21.79 34.57
CA ILE A 51 -44.66 -21.65 33.38
C ILE A 51 -44.62 -20.14 33.09
N PHE A 52 -43.55 -19.49 33.53
CA PHE A 52 -43.16 -18.20 32.96
C PHE A 52 -42.64 -18.49 31.55
N SER A 53 -43.44 -18.21 30.54
CA SER A 53 -42.98 -18.09 29.15
C SER A 53 -42.34 -16.71 29.00
N GLY A 54 -41.09 -16.57 29.45
CA GLY A 54 -40.21 -15.49 29.02
C GLY A 54 -39.76 -15.79 27.60
N SER A 55 -40.03 -14.87 26.67
CA SER A 55 -39.48 -14.93 25.31
C SER A 55 -38.03 -14.48 25.38
N PHE A 56 -37.10 -15.41 25.63
CA PHE A 56 -35.67 -15.14 25.54
C PHE A 56 -35.30 -14.85 24.07
N ALA A 57 -34.45 -13.85 23.81
CA ALA A 57 -33.89 -13.63 22.48
C ALA A 57 -33.17 -14.92 22.01
N GLN A 58 -33.56 -15.45 20.85
CA GLN A 58 -33.03 -16.72 20.37
C GLN A 58 -31.58 -16.53 19.88
N GLN A 59 -30.63 -17.06 20.66
CA GLN A 59 -29.23 -17.17 20.24
C GLN A 59 -29.12 -18.01 18.96
N ILE A 60 -28.36 -17.52 17.98
CA ILE A 60 -28.10 -18.18 16.70
C ILE A 60 -26.81 -18.99 16.82
N ALA A 61 -26.90 -20.26 16.43
CA ALA A 61 -25.74 -21.14 16.34
C ALA A 61 -24.80 -20.73 15.19
N ILE A 62 -23.50 -20.83 15.44
CA ILE A 62 -22.48 -20.88 14.39
C ILE A 62 -22.08 -22.36 14.28
N PRO A 63 -22.51 -23.11 13.24
CA PRO A 63 -22.34 -24.56 13.18
C PRO A 63 -20.90 -25.04 13.38
N ARG A 64 -19.91 -24.28 12.90
CA ARG A 64 -18.49 -24.60 13.10
C ARG A 64 -18.06 -24.48 14.57
N VAL A 65 -18.58 -23.50 15.30
CA VAL A 65 -18.31 -23.29 16.74
C VAL A 65 -19.04 -24.33 17.59
N ASP A 66 -20.22 -24.78 17.17
CA ASP A 66 -20.96 -25.84 17.87
C ASP A 66 -20.19 -27.17 17.94
N MET A 67 -19.29 -27.40 16.99
CA MET A 67 -18.41 -28.59 16.99
C MET A 67 -17.31 -28.52 18.06
N MET A 68 -16.97 -27.33 18.56
CA MET A 68 -15.95 -27.14 19.60
C MET A 68 -16.48 -27.62 20.96
N PRO A 69 -15.61 -28.04 21.88
CA PRO A 69 -16.01 -28.33 23.24
C PRO A 69 -16.50 -27.05 23.94
N ASP A 70 -17.48 -27.19 24.84
CA ASP A 70 -17.92 -26.04 25.64
C ASP A 70 -16.83 -25.57 26.59
N LYS A 71 -16.00 -26.49 27.10
CA LYS A 71 -14.78 -26.18 27.88
C LYS A 71 -13.60 -26.98 27.28
N PRO A 72 -12.55 -26.31 26.77
CA PRO A 72 -11.42 -26.99 26.16
C PRO A 72 -10.61 -27.81 27.17
N GLN A 73 -9.91 -28.83 26.69
CA GLN A 73 -9.06 -29.74 27.42
C GLN A 73 -7.69 -29.95 26.72
N PRO A 74 -6.58 -29.95 27.46
CA PRO A 74 -6.46 -29.46 28.83
C PRO A 74 -6.74 -27.95 28.88
N TYR A 75 -7.38 -27.51 29.96
CA TYR A 75 -7.64 -26.09 30.19
C TYR A 75 -6.48 -25.44 30.92
N GLU A 76 -5.90 -24.39 30.32
CA GLU A 76 -4.95 -23.52 30.98
C GLU A 76 -5.03 -22.10 30.37
N MET A 77 -5.58 -21.17 31.15
CA MET A 77 -5.75 -19.78 30.70
C MET A 77 -4.62 -18.89 31.21
N ARG A 78 -3.83 -18.38 30.25
CA ARG A 78 -2.78 -17.38 30.54
C ARG A 78 -3.41 -16.09 31.04
N ASN A 79 -2.63 -15.34 31.83
CA ASN A 79 -2.97 -13.95 32.12
C ASN A 79 -2.50 -13.09 30.93
N TRP A 80 -3.30 -13.03 29.87
CA TRP A 80 -2.94 -12.35 28.62
C TRP A 80 -2.52 -10.90 28.85
N LYS A 81 -3.18 -10.18 29.78
CA LYS A 81 -2.78 -8.81 30.15
C LYS A 81 -1.34 -8.73 30.66
N GLN A 82 -0.92 -9.71 31.46
CA GLN A 82 0.45 -9.76 31.96
C GLN A 82 1.43 -10.20 30.86
N VAL A 83 1.02 -11.11 29.96
CA VAL A 83 1.81 -11.50 28.80
C VAL A 83 2.13 -10.28 27.95
N THR A 84 1.14 -9.43 27.63
CA THR A 84 1.33 -8.18 26.88
C THR A 84 2.30 -7.22 27.58
N LYS A 85 2.17 -7.03 28.91
CA LYS A 85 3.09 -6.15 29.65
C LYS A 85 4.52 -6.65 29.65
N ASN A 86 4.71 -7.97 29.71
CA ASN A 86 6.02 -8.58 29.68
C ASN A 86 6.61 -8.56 28.26
N TYR A 87 5.78 -8.78 27.22
CA TYR A 87 6.13 -8.60 25.81
C TYR A 87 6.66 -7.19 25.55
N ASP A 88 5.89 -6.18 25.96
CA ASP A 88 6.25 -4.78 25.88
C ASP A 88 7.61 -4.49 26.54
N SER A 89 7.80 -5.00 27.75
CA SER A 89 9.03 -4.82 28.52
C SER A 89 10.24 -5.46 27.86
N LEU A 90 10.08 -6.58 27.15
CA LEU A 90 11.16 -7.26 26.43
C LEU A 90 11.47 -6.54 25.10
N VAL A 91 10.45 -6.26 24.29
CA VAL A 91 10.62 -5.73 22.94
C VAL A 91 11.12 -4.29 22.95
N PHE A 92 10.53 -3.44 23.81
CA PHE A 92 10.91 -2.02 23.89
C PHE A 92 12.12 -1.76 24.81
N ASN A 93 12.82 -2.81 25.27
CA ASN A 93 14.10 -2.67 25.95
C ASN A 93 15.25 -2.48 24.94
N LEU A 94 15.50 -1.22 24.58
CA LEU A 94 16.56 -0.84 23.64
C LEU A 94 17.99 -1.15 24.14
N THR A 95 18.14 -1.48 25.43
CA THR A 95 19.43 -1.83 26.05
C THR A 95 19.60 -3.33 26.27
N ALA A 96 18.64 -4.14 25.81
CA ALA A 96 18.74 -5.59 25.88
C ALA A 96 19.96 -6.08 25.09
N SER A 97 20.65 -7.08 25.63
CA SER A 97 21.86 -7.66 25.04
C SER A 97 21.76 -9.17 25.00
N GLY A 98 22.24 -9.78 23.93
CA GLY A 98 22.13 -11.22 23.70
C GLY A 98 22.07 -11.51 22.21
N GLN A 99 21.95 -12.78 21.85
CA GLN A 99 21.77 -13.17 20.45
C GLN A 99 20.48 -12.52 19.90
N TYR A 100 20.61 -11.72 18.83
CA TYR A 100 19.53 -10.99 18.15
C TYR A 100 18.84 -9.85 18.95
N LEU A 101 19.34 -9.49 20.13
CA LEU A 101 18.84 -8.37 20.92
C LEU A 101 19.66 -7.08 20.69
N PRO A 102 19.04 -5.87 20.77
CA PRO A 102 17.64 -5.60 21.08
C PRO A 102 16.67 -5.88 19.91
N LEU A 103 15.39 -6.12 20.24
CA LEU A 103 14.35 -6.46 19.24
C LEU A 103 13.72 -5.22 18.58
N ALA A 104 13.70 -4.09 19.29
CA ALA A 104 13.30 -2.79 18.76
C ALA A 104 14.49 -1.83 18.67
N SER A 105 14.40 -0.87 17.76
CA SER A 105 15.38 0.20 17.60
C SER A 105 14.71 1.50 17.15
N VAL A 106 15.43 2.60 17.34
CA VAL A 106 15.05 3.92 16.81
C VAL A 106 15.84 4.15 15.53
N VAL A 107 15.15 4.49 14.45
CA VAL A 107 15.73 4.78 13.14
C VAL A 107 15.76 6.29 12.94
N GLU A 108 16.94 6.83 12.72
CA GLU A 108 17.16 8.24 12.38
C GLU A 108 17.18 8.42 10.85
N ASN A 109 17.01 9.65 10.36
CA ASN A 109 17.00 9.99 8.92
C ASN A 109 15.92 9.22 8.13
N THR A 110 14.70 9.33 8.62
CA THR A 110 13.46 8.75 8.07
C THR A 110 13.10 9.34 6.70
N ILE A 111 12.37 8.56 5.90
CA ILE A 111 12.09 8.84 4.50
C ILE A 111 10.82 9.69 4.35
N ASN A 112 9.75 9.30 5.04
CA ASN A 112 8.47 10.00 4.96
C ASN A 112 8.43 11.20 5.94
N TYR A 113 9.10 11.08 7.09
CA TYR A 113 9.06 12.08 8.17
C TYR A 113 10.44 12.50 8.68
N PRO A 114 11.31 13.12 7.84
CA PRO A 114 12.73 13.37 8.15
C PRO A 114 12.99 14.26 9.38
N ASP A 115 11.97 14.96 9.87
CA ASP A 115 12.07 15.86 11.02
C ASP A 115 12.00 15.14 12.38
N HIS A 116 11.69 13.84 12.41
CA HIS A 116 11.77 13.03 13.63
C HIS A 116 12.12 11.56 13.36
N PRO A 117 12.59 10.81 14.39
CA PRO A 117 12.94 9.41 14.24
C PRO A 117 11.71 8.50 14.02
N ALA A 118 11.97 7.25 13.66
CA ALA A 118 10.97 6.19 13.51
C ALA A 118 11.23 4.99 14.41
N LEU A 119 10.19 4.18 14.59
CA LEU A 119 10.24 2.91 15.31
C LEU A 119 10.50 1.79 14.31
N ALA A 120 11.50 0.97 14.60
CA ALA A 120 11.73 -0.31 13.92
C ALA A 120 11.66 -1.44 14.94
N ILE A 121 11.01 -2.54 14.56
CA ILE A 121 10.92 -3.77 15.34
C ILE A 121 11.20 -4.91 14.37
N GLN A 122 12.12 -5.81 14.73
CA GLN A 122 12.37 -7.01 13.95
C GLN A 122 11.05 -7.77 13.72
N SER A 123 10.76 -8.22 12.50
CA SER A 123 9.54 -9.01 12.23
C SER A 123 9.59 -10.41 12.84
N TYR A 124 10.81 -10.97 12.85
CA TYR A 124 11.15 -12.22 13.50
C TYR A 124 12.43 -12.00 14.29
N VAL A 125 12.59 -12.74 15.39
CA VAL A 125 13.84 -12.72 16.15
C VAL A 125 14.98 -13.20 15.24
N GLY A 126 16.00 -12.36 15.05
CA GLY A 126 17.11 -12.67 14.15
C GLY A 126 16.74 -12.53 12.67
N THR A 127 15.91 -11.54 12.32
CA THR A 127 15.64 -11.19 10.92
C THR A 127 16.93 -10.94 10.12
N ASN A 128 16.94 -11.36 8.85
CA ASN A 128 18.06 -11.15 7.94
C ASN A 128 18.09 -9.72 7.35
N SER A 129 17.02 -8.94 7.57
CA SER A 129 16.86 -7.56 7.10
C SER A 129 16.71 -6.58 8.27
N PRO A 130 17.73 -6.43 9.15
CA PRO A 130 17.65 -5.48 10.25
C PRO A 130 17.54 -4.04 9.74
N PRO A 131 16.85 -3.14 10.46
CA PRO A 131 16.30 -3.34 11.81
C PRO A 131 14.92 -4.03 11.86
N GLY A 132 14.32 -4.35 10.72
CA GLY A 132 12.92 -4.80 10.60
C GLY A 132 11.94 -3.62 10.61
N MET A 133 11.22 -3.45 9.51
CA MET A 133 10.38 -2.25 9.26
C MET A 133 9.05 -2.66 8.65
N GLU A 134 8.32 -3.56 9.33
CA GLU A 134 6.98 -3.99 8.91
C GLU A 134 5.88 -3.33 9.75
N ALA A 135 5.05 -2.52 9.09
CA ALA A 135 3.99 -1.75 9.76
C ALA A 135 2.98 -2.65 10.49
N ILE A 136 2.69 -3.82 9.92
CA ILE A 136 1.79 -4.84 10.50
C ILE A 136 2.32 -5.48 11.80
N ASN A 137 3.61 -5.35 12.08
CA ASN A 137 4.22 -5.73 13.35
C ASN A 137 4.29 -4.52 14.29
N ILE A 138 4.70 -3.38 13.75
CA ILE A 138 5.12 -2.21 14.53
C ILE A 138 3.93 -1.45 15.13
N ILE A 139 2.92 -1.15 14.32
CA ILE A 139 1.76 -0.40 14.79
C ILE A 139 0.99 -1.22 15.84
N PRO A 140 0.72 -2.52 15.63
CA PRO A 140 0.06 -3.35 16.63
C PRO A 140 0.85 -3.51 17.93
N ALA A 141 2.18 -3.48 17.91
CA ALA A 141 2.97 -3.51 19.16
C ALA A 141 2.67 -2.30 20.07
N VAL A 142 2.47 -1.12 19.47
CA VAL A 142 2.12 0.12 20.18
C VAL A 142 0.66 0.10 20.62
N VAL A 143 -0.26 -0.30 19.72
CA VAL A 143 -1.69 -0.44 20.03
C VAL A 143 -1.92 -1.47 21.15
N GLY A 144 -1.31 -2.65 21.04
CA GLY A 144 -1.44 -3.76 21.99
C GLY A 144 -0.96 -3.40 23.40
N ALA A 145 0.15 -2.68 23.53
CA ALA A 145 0.61 -2.17 24.81
C ALA A 145 -0.37 -1.13 25.40
N THR A 146 -0.91 -0.26 24.55
CA THR A 146 -1.88 0.78 24.94
C THR A 146 -3.17 0.17 25.45
N LEU A 147 -3.68 -0.87 24.78
CA LEU A 147 -4.85 -1.65 25.15
C LEU A 147 -4.78 -2.21 26.59
N VAL A 148 -3.57 -2.51 27.10
CA VAL A 148 -3.37 -3.00 28.48
C VAL A 148 -2.99 -1.91 29.49
N GLY A 149 -3.03 -0.64 29.07
CA GLY A 149 -2.84 0.55 29.89
C GLY A 149 -1.40 1.05 29.98
N ILE A 150 -0.55 0.77 28.98
CA ILE A 150 0.78 1.36 28.86
C ILE A 150 0.68 2.61 27.99
N ASP A 151 1.02 3.77 28.53
CA ASP A 151 1.07 5.01 27.76
C ASP A 151 2.33 5.04 26.88
N LYS A 152 2.13 4.88 25.58
CA LYS A 152 3.19 4.84 24.57
C LYS A 152 3.62 6.21 24.08
N SER A 153 2.87 7.27 24.38
CA SER A 153 3.22 8.64 24.00
C SER A 153 4.43 9.19 24.76
N ASN A 154 4.84 8.54 25.87
CA ASN A 154 5.95 8.97 26.70
C ASN A 154 6.69 7.80 27.40
N GLN A 155 6.69 6.61 26.82
CA GLN A 155 7.37 5.47 27.43
C GLN A 155 8.89 5.68 27.31
N ASN A 156 9.57 5.80 28.46
CA ASN A 156 11.01 6.10 28.54
C ASN A 156 11.42 7.41 27.85
N GLY A 157 10.52 8.39 27.79
CA GLY A 157 10.78 9.68 27.14
C GLY A 157 10.67 9.66 25.61
N ILE A 158 10.16 8.57 25.03
CA ILE A 158 9.96 8.41 23.59
C ILE A 158 8.46 8.39 23.29
N ASN A 159 8.08 9.12 22.24
CA ASN A 159 6.72 9.11 21.69
C ASN A 159 6.62 8.08 20.58
N TRP A 160 6.34 6.82 20.94
CA TRP A 160 6.27 5.72 19.97
C TRP A 160 5.15 5.87 18.94
N PRO A 161 3.94 6.36 19.28
CA PRO A 161 2.91 6.65 18.29
C PRO A 161 3.37 7.61 17.19
N LEU A 162 4.07 8.70 17.55
CA LEU A 162 4.64 9.63 16.57
C LEU A 162 5.63 8.92 15.63
N TYR A 163 6.43 8.02 16.17
CA TYR A 163 7.44 7.29 15.40
C TYR A 163 6.84 6.26 14.41
N CYS A 164 5.54 5.97 14.52
CA CYS A 164 4.82 5.15 13.54
C CYS A 164 4.46 5.93 12.25
N GLU A 165 4.57 7.26 12.23
CA GLU A 165 4.24 8.05 11.02
C GLU A 165 5.09 7.69 9.80
N GLU A 166 6.29 7.16 10.02
CA GLU A 166 7.20 6.76 8.94
C GLU A 166 6.60 5.70 7.99
N TYR A 167 5.57 4.97 8.43
CA TYR A 167 4.87 3.98 7.60
C TYR A 167 3.74 4.56 6.75
N PHE A 168 3.37 5.83 6.96
CA PHE A 168 2.50 6.57 6.06
C PHE A 168 3.30 7.00 4.81
N ASN A 169 2.98 6.41 3.66
CA ASN A 169 3.68 6.72 2.42
C ASN A 169 3.24 8.07 1.88
N ARG A 170 4.10 9.09 1.97
CA ARG A 170 3.78 10.48 1.58
C ARG A 170 3.89 10.75 0.08
N ARG A 171 4.21 9.75 -0.74
CA ARG A 171 4.14 9.93 -2.19
C ARG A 171 2.68 10.21 -2.54
N PRO A 172 2.36 11.31 -3.25
CA PRO A 172 0.98 11.65 -3.57
C PRO A 172 0.24 10.54 -4.30
N ALA A 173 0.96 9.68 -5.03
CA ALA A 173 0.45 8.49 -5.71
C ALA A 173 0.00 7.35 -4.76
N GLU A 174 0.49 7.31 -3.52
CA GLU A 174 0.14 6.29 -2.52
C GLU A 174 -0.72 6.89 -1.41
N ASN A 175 -0.18 7.81 -0.59
CA ASN A 175 -0.92 8.55 0.46
C ASN A 175 -1.71 7.64 1.43
N VAL A 176 -1.15 6.47 1.75
CA VAL A 176 -1.70 5.47 2.68
C VAL A 176 -0.59 4.85 3.50
N TYR A 177 -0.94 4.20 4.61
CA TYR A 177 -0.01 3.31 5.30
C TYR A 177 0.26 2.07 4.45
N LEU A 178 1.54 1.73 4.29
CA LEU A 178 1.97 0.51 3.59
C LEU A 178 2.93 -0.27 4.49
N ASN A 179 3.18 -1.54 4.16
CA ASN A 179 3.91 -2.42 5.06
C ASN A 179 5.37 -1.99 5.31
N SER A 180 5.99 -1.17 4.46
CA SER A 180 7.29 -0.55 4.75
C SER A 180 7.35 0.90 4.24
N PRO A 181 8.29 1.73 4.72
CA PRO A 181 8.31 3.17 4.40
C PRO A 181 8.39 3.49 2.90
N VAL A 182 8.99 2.60 2.10
CA VAL A 182 9.16 2.75 0.64
C VAL A 182 8.30 1.79 -0.20
N ALA A 183 7.45 0.98 0.43
CA ALA A 183 6.54 0.06 -0.26
C ALA A 183 5.57 0.82 -1.19
N SER A 184 5.07 0.15 -2.22
CA SER A 184 4.04 0.65 -3.15
C SER A 184 2.81 -0.25 -3.12
N SER A 185 1.66 0.24 -3.57
CA SER A 185 0.44 -0.56 -3.74
C SER A 185 0.42 -1.37 -5.05
N GLY A 186 -0.52 -2.31 -5.17
CA GLY A 186 -0.77 -3.11 -6.37
C GLY A 186 -0.23 -4.55 -6.36
N HIS A 187 0.23 -5.06 -5.21
CA HIS A 187 0.86 -6.38 -5.06
C HIS A 187 0.03 -7.35 -4.23
N ASP A 188 -0.47 -6.91 -3.08
CA ASP A 188 -1.17 -7.75 -2.12
C ASP A 188 -2.09 -6.91 -1.22
N TRP A 189 -3.40 -7.15 -1.30
CA TRP A 189 -4.39 -6.41 -0.53
C TRP A 189 -4.15 -6.47 0.97
N TRP A 190 -3.70 -7.61 1.47
CA TRP A 190 -3.33 -7.82 2.87
C TRP A 190 -2.37 -6.72 3.38
N TYR A 191 -1.20 -6.62 2.75
CA TYR A 191 -0.12 -5.69 3.13
C TYR A 191 -0.43 -4.22 2.82
N GLU A 192 -1.48 -3.97 2.04
CA GLU A 192 -1.88 -2.63 1.61
C GLU A 192 -3.05 -2.07 2.44
N THR A 193 -3.93 -2.92 2.98
CA THR A 193 -5.13 -2.47 3.71
C THR A 193 -4.96 -2.53 5.22
N MET A 194 -4.31 -3.57 5.76
CA MET A 194 -4.23 -3.74 7.21
C MET A 194 -3.36 -2.73 7.95
N PRO A 195 -2.21 -2.25 7.42
CA PRO A 195 -1.50 -1.13 8.03
C PRO A 195 -2.39 0.09 8.27
N ASN A 196 -3.36 0.34 7.38
CA ASN A 196 -4.33 1.43 7.53
C ASN A 196 -5.37 1.14 8.61
N VAL A 197 -5.86 -0.10 8.73
CA VAL A 197 -6.71 -0.51 9.85
C VAL A 197 -5.99 -0.27 11.18
N PHE A 198 -4.74 -0.73 11.31
CA PHE A 198 -3.95 -0.57 12.51
C PHE A 198 -3.60 0.89 12.82
N PHE A 199 -3.36 1.71 11.79
CA PHE A 199 -3.21 3.16 11.98
C PHE A 199 -4.46 3.79 12.62
N TYR A 200 -5.65 3.46 12.13
CA TYR A 200 -6.88 4.00 12.72
C TYR A 200 -7.10 3.55 14.18
N GLN A 201 -6.65 2.34 14.54
CA GLN A 201 -6.61 1.88 15.93
C GLN A 201 -5.59 2.67 16.78
N LEU A 202 -4.43 2.99 16.22
CA LEU A 202 -3.43 3.85 16.87
C LEU A 202 -3.96 5.27 17.08
N ASN A 203 -4.56 5.85 16.05
CA ASN A 203 -5.16 7.19 16.08
C ASN A 203 -6.30 7.27 17.10
N TYR A 204 -7.05 6.19 17.35
CA TYR A 204 -8.10 6.16 18.36
C TYR A 204 -7.56 6.46 19.76
N PHE A 205 -6.39 5.93 20.10
CA PHE A 205 -5.75 6.17 21.39
C PHE A 205 -4.94 7.47 21.43
N TYR A 206 -4.40 7.88 20.28
CA TYR A 206 -3.47 9.00 20.18
C TYR A 206 -3.87 9.99 19.08
N PRO A 207 -5.07 10.59 19.15
CA PRO A 207 -5.49 11.55 18.13
C PRO A 207 -4.61 12.81 18.19
N HIS A 208 -4.49 13.50 17.05
CA HIS A 208 -3.77 14.77 16.93
C HIS A 208 -2.24 14.70 17.18
N ILE A 209 -1.63 13.51 17.17
CA ILE A 209 -0.17 13.36 17.16
C ILE A 209 0.35 13.55 15.74
N GLY A 210 1.41 14.35 15.58
CA GLY A 210 2.05 14.57 14.28
C GLY A 210 1.07 15.07 13.21
N ASP A 211 1.08 14.41 12.06
CA ASP A 211 0.21 14.58 10.90
C ASP A 211 -1.05 13.68 10.94
N PHE A 212 -1.39 13.02 12.06
CA PHE A 212 -2.51 12.07 12.11
C PHE A 212 -3.83 12.66 11.62
N ASP A 213 -4.13 13.93 11.94
CA ASP A 213 -5.35 14.61 11.46
C ASP A 213 -5.39 14.68 9.92
N TYR A 214 -4.25 14.94 9.28
CA TYR A 214 -4.12 14.93 7.82
C TYR A 214 -4.18 13.50 7.25
N GLN A 215 -3.54 12.55 7.91
CA GLN A 215 -3.48 11.15 7.48
C GLN A 215 -4.86 10.49 7.48
N VAL A 216 -5.69 10.72 8.51
CA VAL A 216 -7.05 10.17 8.60
C VAL A 216 -7.85 10.48 7.34
N THR A 217 -7.99 11.77 6.98
CA THR A 217 -8.76 12.16 5.80
C THR A 217 -8.10 11.71 4.50
N THR A 218 -6.77 11.82 4.41
CA THR A 218 -6.03 11.48 3.19
C THR A 218 -6.13 9.99 2.84
N ILE A 219 -6.02 9.11 3.85
CA ILE A 219 -6.20 7.66 3.68
C ILE A 219 -7.63 7.36 3.23
N ALA A 220 -8.62 7.96 3.88
CA ALA A 220 -10.02 7.72 3.58
C ALA A 220 -10.39 8.21 2.17
N ASP A 221 -9.93 9.40 1.78
CA ASP A 221 -10.13 9.93 0.43
C ASP A 221 -9.48 9.03 -0.63
N ARG A 222 -8.26 8.54 -0.38
CA ARG A 222 -7.57 7.66 -1.31
C ARG A 222 -8.25 6.30 -1.47
N TRP A 223 -8.70 5.68 -0.38
CA TRP A 223 -9.45 4.44 -0.47
C TRP A 223 -10.84 4.64 -1.08
N LEU A 224 -11.49 5.78 -0.82
CA LEU A 224 -12.76 6.12 -1.46
C LEU A 224 -12.58 6.30 -2.97
N GLU A 225 -11.51 6.96 -3.42
CA GLU A 225 -11.15 7.10 -4.82
C GLU A 225 -10.97 5.72 -5.48
N ALA A 226 -10.26 4.80 -4.82
CA ALA A 226 -10.12 3.42 -5.30
C ALA A 226 -11.46 2.70 -5.42
N VAL A 227 -12.37 2.87 -4.45
CA VAL A 227 -13.74 2.31 -4.48
C VAL A 227 -14.52 2.84 -5.68
N MET A 228 -14.43 4.15 -5.97
CA MET A 228 -15.06 4.75 -7.14
C MET A 228 -14.45 4.25 -8.45
N ALA A 229 -13.11 4.12 -8.51
CA ALA A 229 -12.41 3.58 -9.68
C ALA A 229 -12.74 2.10 -9.96
N MET A 230 -13.06 1.32 -8.92
CA MET A 230 -13.60 -0.04 -9.04
C MET A 230 -15.08 -0.10 -9.46
N GLY A 231 -15.66 1.05 -9.82
CA GLY A 231 -17.02 1.17 -10.31
C GLY A 231 -18.05 1.54 -9.25
N GLY A 232 -17.64 1.79 -8.00
CA GLY A 232 -18.52 2.31 -6.97
C GLY A 232 -19.14 3.65 -7.40
N SER A 233 -20.44 3.84 -7.15
CA SER A 233 -21.11 5.10 -7.44
C SER A 233 -22.36 5.28 -6.58
N ALA A 234 -22.70 6.53 -6.27
CA ALA A 234 -24.00 6.91 -5.72
C ALA A 234 -24.92 7.57 -6.79
N THR A 235 -24.44 7.74 -8.03
CA THR A 235 -25.09 8.51 -9.09
C THR A 235 -25.08 7.79 -10.45
N PRO A 236 -25.95 6.79 -10.68
CA PRO A 236 -26.82 6.11 -9.71
C PRO A 236 -26.02 5.14 -8.83
N TRP A 237 -26.69 4.58 -7.81
CA TRP A 237 -26.08 3.57 -6.94
C TRP A 237 -25.54 2.37 -7.74
N ASN A 238 -24.23 2.14 -7.66
CA ASN A 238 -23.58 1.00 -8.29
C ASN A 238 -22.53 0.41 -7.35
N VAL A 239 -22.63 -0.90 -7.11
CA VAL A 239 -21.71 -1.62 -6.22
C VAL A 239 -20.37 -1.83 -6.94
N PRO A 240 -19.23 -1.54 -6.30
CA PRO A 240 -17.91 -1.73 -6.89
C PRO A 240 -17.61 -3.23 -7.11
N TYR A 241 -16.73 -3.54 -8.06
CA TYR A 241 -16.17 -4.88 -8.22
C TYR A 241 -14.80 -4.95 -7.55
N MET A 242 -14.66 -5.70 -6.44
CA MET A 242 -13.44 -5.72 -5.62
C MET A 242 -12.75 -7.10 -5.58
N ASN A 243 -12.98 -7.96 -6.59
CA ASN A 243 -12.44 -9.33 -6.63
C ASN A 243 -11.08 -9.39 -7.35
N TYR A 244 -10.06 -8.79 -6.74
CA TYR A 244 -8.70 -8.64 -7.26
C TYR A 244 -7.65 -9.18 -6.28
N ARG A 245 -6.40 -9.34 -6.73
CA ARG A 245 -5.26 -9.61 -5.83
C ARG A 245 -4.88 -8.35 -5.04
N ALA A 246 -4.88 -7.22 -5.73
CA ALA A 246 -4.52 -5.91 -5.18
C ALA A 246 -5.04 -4.80 -6.09
N PHE A 247 -4.82 -3.54 -5.71
CA PHE A 247 -5.18 -2.38 -6.52
C PHE A 247 -4.10 -1.31 -6.46
N LYS A 248 -3.55 -0.95 -7.61
CA LYS A 248 -2.48 0.04 -7.71
C LYS A 248 -3.07 1.44 -7.55
N LEU A 249 -2.90 2.04 -6.37
CA LEU A 249 -3.43 3.36 -6.03
C LEU A 249 -2.84 4.46 -6.92
N SER A 250 -1.58 4.32 -7.34
CA SER A 250 -0.93 5.32 -8.20
C SER A 250 -1.59 5.50 -9.56
N THR A 251 -2.25 4.46 -10.08
CA THR A 251 -2.88 4.45 -11.41
C THR A 251 -4.37 4.19 -11.36
N MET A 252 -4.91 3.89 -10.18
CA MET A 252 -6.30 3.46 -9.96
C MET A 252 -6.69 2.26 -10.84
N THR A 253 -5.81 1.25 -10.89
CA THR A 253 -6.02 0.04 -11.71
C THR A 253 -5.86 -1.24 -10.90
N PRO A 254 -6.65 -2.29 -11.20
CA PRO A 254 -6.56 -3.56 -10.49
C PRO A 254 -5.33 -4.38 -10.86
N SER A 255 -4.87 -5.20 -9.91
CA SER A 255 -3.94 -6.30 -10.12
C SER A 255 -4.71 -7.63 -10.11
N GLU A 256 -4.66 -8.34 -11.23
CA GLU A 256 -5.41 -9.58 -11.46
C GLU A 256 -4.58 -10.86 -11.26
N SER A 257 -3.26 -10.72 -11.16
CA SER A 257 -2.32 -11.84 -11.01
C SER A 257 -2.21 -12.22 -9.54
N GLY A 258 -2.28 -13.51 -9.22
CA GLY A 258 -2.16 -14.02 -7.84
C GLY A 258 -3.49 -14.45 -7.21
N VAL A 259 -3.47 -14.67 -5.89
CA VAL A 259 -4.66 -15.08 -5.12
C VAL A 259 -5.56 -13.85 -4.94
N LYS A 260 -6.82 -13.95 -5.38
CA LYS A 260 -7.77 -12.84 -5.23
C LYS A 260 -8.28 -12.76 -3.79
N GLU A 261 -8.35 -11.55 -3.26
CA GLU A 261 -8.69 -11.26 -1.86
C GLU A 261 -9.90 -10.32 -1.77
N PRO A 262 -11.10 -10.79 -2.17
CA PRO A 262 -12.31 -9.97 -2.17
C PRO A 262 -12.73 -9.49 -0.78
N GLU A 263 -12.20 -10.09 0.28
CA GLU A 263 -12.43 -9.62 1.64
C GLU A 263 -11.74 -8.30 1.99
N ALA A 264 -10.83 -7.79 1.14
CA ALA A 264 -10.28 -6.45 1.27
C ALA A 264 -11.37 -5.37 1.36
N ALA A 265 -12.55 -5.64 0.78
CA ALA A 265 -13.75 -4.83 0.95
C ALA A 265 -14.17 -4.65 2.43
N GLY A 266 -13.89 -5.62 3.29
CA GLY A 266 -14.14 -5.56 4.73
C GLY A 266 -13.20 -4.56 5.43
N ALA A 267 -11.91 -4.63 5.14
CA ALA A 267 -10.92 -3.68 5.67
C ALA A 267 -11.16 -2.24 5.16
N ILE A 268 -11.37 -2.07 3.85
CA ILE A 268 -11.67 -0.75 3.25
C ILE A 268 -13.00 -0.21 3.79
N GLY A 269 -14.03 -1.06 3.90
CA GLY A 269 -15.31 -0.69 4.48
C GLY A 269 -15.18 -0.21 5.93
N TRP A 270 -14.35 -0.89 6.72
CA TRP A 270 -14.05 -0.49 8.10
C TRP A 270 -13.33 0.86 8.15
N ILE A 271 -12.27 1.06 7.35
CA ILE A 271 -11.51 2.33 7.30
C ILE A 271 -12.43 3.50 7.00
N LEU A 272 -13.26 3.38 5.95
CA LEU A 272 -14.18 4.42 5.54
C LEU A 272 -15.27 4.68 6.58
N TYR A 273 -15.75 3.65 7.28
CA TYR A 273 -16.72 3.84 8.35
C TYR A 273 -16.10 4.55 9.55
N GLN A 274 -14.86 4.23 9.94
CA GLN A 274 -14.17 4.97 11.00
C GLN A 274 -13.90 6.42 10.60
N ALA A 275 -13.51 6.68 9.35
CA ALA A 275 -13.35 8.03 8.84
C ALA A 275 -14.65 8.84 8.93
N TYR A 276 -15.80 8.20 8.63
CA TYR A 276 -17.11 8.81 8.85
C TYR A 276 -17.37 9.12 10.33
N MET A 277 -17.07 8.22 11.25
CA MET A 277 -17.25 8.46 12.68
C MET A 277 -16.40 9.64 13.20
N ILE A 278 -15.22 9.87 12.62
CA ILE A 278 -14.33 10.98 12.99
C ILE A 278 -14.78 12.30 12.36
N THR A 279 -15.12 12.28 11.06
CA THR A 279 -15.32 13.50 10.26
C THR A 279 -16.78 13.94 10.13
N GLY A 280 -17.73 13.01 10.27
CA GLY A 280 -19.13 13.20 9.92
C GLY A 280 -19.42 13.29 8.42
N GLU A 281 -18.42 13.10 7.54
CA GLU A 281 -18.60 13.22 6.10
C GLU A 281 -19.30 11.98 5.50
N LYS A 282 -20.54 12.16 5.01
CA LYS A 282 -21.37 11.08 4.46
C LYS A 282 -20.73 10.32 3.30
N LYS A 283 -19.79 10.93 2.55
CA LYS A 283 -19.09 10.29 1.43
C LYS A 283 -18.35 9.01 1.87
N TYR A 284 -17.76 9.02 3.08
CA TYR A 284 -17.07 7.85 3.61
C TYR A 284 -18.05 6.77 4.06
N ARG A 285 -19.17 7.15 4.71
CA ARG A 285 -20.24 6.20 5.07
C ARG A 285 -20.82 5.51 3.84
N ILE A 286 -21.05 6.26 2.76
CA ILE A 286 -21.50 5.73 1.46
C ILE A 286 -20.45 4.79 0.88
N GLY A 287 -19.16 5.17 0.89
CA GLY A 287 -18.06 4.31 0.43
C GLY A 287 -17.96 3.00 1.22
N ALA A 288 -18.08 3.06 2.55
CA ALA A 288 -18.11 1.88 3.41
C ALA A 288 -19.27 0.95 3.04
N GLU A 289 -20.46 1.53 2.85
CA GLU A 289 -21.66 0.80 2.47
C GLU A 289 -21.54 0.13 1.10
N LEU A 290 -20.90 0.78 0.14
CA LEU A 290 -20.60 0.20 -1.18
C LEU A 290 -19.71 -1.04 -1.07
N CYS A 291 -18.67 -0.99 -0.23
CA CYS A 291 -17.78 -2.12 0.02
C CYS A 291 -18.52 -3.29 0.68
N LEU A 292 -19.34 -3.01 1.69
CA LEU A 292 -20.09 -4.04 2.39
C LEU A 292 -21.22 -4.62 1.52
N ASN A 293 -21.83 -3.84 0.63
CA ASN A 293 -22.76 -4.37 -0.37
C ASN A 293 -22.07 -5.32 -1.36
N PHE A 294 -20.82 -5.07 -1.72
CA PHE A 294 -20.05 -6.04 -2.50
C PHE A 294 -19.95 -7.37 -1.74
N LEU A 295 -19.51 -7.38 -0.48
CA LEU A 295 -19.45 -8.60 0.35
C LEU A 295 -20.83 -9.26 0.55
N ASN A 296 -21.85 -8.46 0.85
CA ASN A 296 -23.21 -8.95 1.08
C ASN A 296 -23.82 -9.58 -0.19
N ASN A 297 -23.43 -9.13 -1.39
CA ASN A 297 -23.91 -9.70 -2.65
C ASN A 297 -23.11 -10.93 -3.11
N ARG A 298 -21.99 -11.28 -2.44
CA ARG A 298 -21.22 -12.47 -2.78
C ARG A 298 -21.98 -13.75 -2.42
N ASN A 299 -21.71 -14.79 -3.20
CA ASN A 299 -22.23 -16.15 -3.00
C ASN A 299 -21.17 -17.14 -2.49
N GLU A 300 -19.90 -16.75 -2.50
CA GLU A 300 -18.76 -17.59 -2.11
C GLU A 300 -18.04 -16.97 -0.93
N ASN A 301 -17.61 -17.82 0.02
CA ASN A 301 -16.84 -17.44 1.19
C ASN A 301 -15.51 -16.78 0.76
N PRO A 302 -15.32 -15.47 1.03
CA PRO A 302 -14.11 -14.76 0.62
C PRO A 302 -12.94 -14.92 1.59
N SER A 303 -13.13 -15.59 2.74
CA SER A 303 -12.16 -15.66 3.84
C SER A 303 -10.79 -16.20 3.44
N TYR A 304 -9.78 -15.47 3.88
CA TYR A 304 -8.35 -15.57 3.66
C TYR A 304 -7.66 -14.49 4.52
N GLU A 305 -6.90 -14.91 5.52
CA GLU A 305 -6.24 -14.04 6.49
C GLU A 305 -7.18 -13.39 7.53
N ILE A 306 -7.45 -12.06 7.53
CA ILE A 306 -8.28 -11.39 8.58
C ILE A 306 -9.09 -10.13 8.17
N GLN A 307 -9.23 -9.79 6.89
CA GLN A 307 -9.93 -8.55 6.51
C GLN A 307 -11.47 -8.70 6.64
N LEU A 308 -12.01 -9.91 6.45
CA LEU A 308 -13.44 -10.21 6.51
C LEU A 308 -14.05 -9.92 7.90
N PRO A 309 -13.48 -10.36 9.04
CA PRO A 309 -14.00 -10.04 10.38
C PRO A 309 -14.27 -8.56 10.62
N TYR A 310 -13.40 -7.66 10.16
CA TYR A 310 -13.59 -6.21 10.25
C TYR A 310 -14.79 -5.73 9.43
N GLY A 311 -15.02 -6.34 8.26
CA GLY A 311 -16.23 -6.12 7.46
C GLY A 311 -17.51 -6.61 8.16
N VAL A 312 -17.47 -7.77 8.82
CA VAL A 312 -18.63 -8.30 9.58
C VAL A 312 -18.98 -7.43 10.78
N TYR A 313 -17.96 -6.99 11.53
CA TYR A 313 -18.12 -6.03 12.61
C TYR A 313 -18.76 -4.73 12.11
N THR A 314 -18.22 -4.14 11.03
CA THR A 314 -18.76 -2.90 10.44
C THR A 314 -20.18 -3.08 9.95
N ALA A 315 -20.49 -4.21 9.30
CA ALA A 315 -21.84 -4.51 8.82
C ALA A 315 -22.84 -4.64 9.97
N ALA A 316 -22.48 -5.34 11.06
CA ALA A 316 -23.33 -5.47 12.24
C ALA A 316 -23.59 -4.08 12.86
N ARG A 317 -22.54 -3.27 12.97
CA ARG A 317 -22.61 -1.90 13.46
C ARG A 317 -23.49 -1.02 12.59
N MET A 318 -23.35 -1.06 11.26
CA MET A 318 -24.20 -0.30 10.34
C MET A 318 -25.67 -0.76 10.35
N ASN A 319 -25.94 -2.06 10.53
CA ASN A 319 -27.32 -2.54 10.73
C ASN A 319 -27.94 -1.95 12.00
N ALA A 320 -27.15 -1.90 13.07
CA ALA A 320 -27.57 -1.44 14.38
C ALA A 320 -27.67 0.09 14.47
N GLU A 321 -26.71 0.83 13.94
CA GLU A 321 -26.59 2.29 14.06
C GLU A 321 -27.33 3.01 12.93
N GLU A 322 -27.06 2.62 11.68
CA GLU A 322 -27.53 3.31 10.46
C GLU A 322 -28.82 2.74 9.87
N GLY A 323 -29.33 1.62 10.41
CA GLY A 323 -30.53 0.97 9.90
C GLY A 323 -30.33 0.12 8.64
N ALA A 324 -29.08 -0.19 8.26
CA ALA A 324 -28.79 -1.08 7.13
C ALA A 324 -29.36 -2.50 7.34
N ASP A 325 -29.32 -3.32 6.29
CA ASP A 325 -29.82 -4.70 6.31
C ASP A 325 -28.85 -5.71 5.65
N PHE A 326 -27.61 -5.73 6.16
CA PHE A 326 -26.62 -6.73 5.76
C PHE A 326 -26.92 -8.11 6.37
N ASN A 327 -26.68 -9.18 5.63
CA ASN A 327 -26.85 -10.55 6.14
C ASN A 327 -25.67 -10.95 7.04
N ILE A 328 -25.71 -10.53 8.30
CA ILE A 328 -24.68 -10.82 9.30
C ILE A 328 -24.52 -12.32 9.52
N GLY A 329 -25.61 -13.10 9.57
CA GLY A 329 -25.53 -14.54 9.74
C GLY A 329 -24.70 -15.24 8.67
N LYS A 330 -24.82 -14.83 7.40
CA LYS A 330 -23.98 -15.36 6.31
C LYS A 330 -22.51 -15.01 6.50
N MET A 331 -22.21 -13.72 6.68
CA MET A 331 -20.82 -13.25 6.74
C MET A 331 -20.11 -13.70 8.03
N MET A 332 -20.84 -13.76 9.15
CA MET A 332 -20.37 -14.35 10.40
C MET A 332 -19.98 -15.81 10.17
N ASN A 333 -20.84 -16.62 9.55
CA ASN A 333 -20.51 -18.02 9.24
C ASN A 333 -19.26 -18.16 8.35
N TRP A 334 -19.04 -17.25 7.40
CA TRP A 334 -17.84 -17.23 6.56
C TRP A 334 -16.55 -17.01 7.34
N CYS A 335 -16.57 -16.26 8.45
CA CYS A 335 -15.40 -16.08 9.31
C CYS A 335 -14.96 -17.37 10.04
N PHE A 336 -15.83 -18.38 10.12
CA PHE A 336 -15.52 -19.64 10.83
C PHE A 336 -15.37 -20.82 9.89
N ASN A 337 -16.21 -20.90 8.86
CA ASN A 337 -16.23 -22.03 7.94
C ASN A 337 -14.94 -22.08 7.11
N LYS A 338 -14.48 -23.30 6.82
CA LYS A 338 -13.42 -23.54 5.84
C LYS A 338 -13.84 -22.94 4.48
N GLY A 339 -13.09 -21.94 4.04
CA GLY A 339 -13.22 -21.27 2.76
C GLY A 339 -12.56 -22.05 1.62
N ASN A 340 -12.87 -21.65 0.40
CA ASN A 340 -12.29 -22.26 -0.81
C ASN A 340 -10.87 -21.75 -1.08
N ILE A 341 -10.51 -20.59 -0.53
CA ILE A 341 -9.22 -19.95 -0.75
C ILE A 341 -8.23 -20.54 0.25
N ARG A 342 -7.28 -21.34 -0.24
CA ARG A 342 -6.23 -22.02 0.55
C ARG A 342 -6.73 -22.84 1.75
N GLY A 343 -8.02 -23.23 1.75
CA GLY A 343 -8.61 -23.96 2.88
C GLY A 343 -8.70 -23.14 4.18
N TRP A 344 -8.66 -21.81 4.09
CA TRP A 344 -8.63 -20.93 5.25
C TRP A 344 -9.88 -21.08 6.14
N GLY A 345 -9.75 -21.07 7.46
CA GLY A 345 -10.88 -21.13 8.38
C GLY A 345 -10.47 -21.40 9.82
N VAL A 346 -11.47 -21.77 10.64
CA VAL A 346 -11.26 -22.06 12.07
C VAL A 346 -11.08 -23.56 12.31
N ILE A 347 -10.03 -23.90 13.06
CA ILE A 347 -9.74 -25.25 13.51
C ILE A 347 -10.83 -25.75 14.45
N VAL A 348 -11.18 -27.02 14.23
CA VAL A 348 -12.04 -27.78 15.12
C VAL A 348 -11.38 -29.12 15.36
N GLY A 349 -11.17 -29.48 16.62
CA GLY A 349 -10.68 -30.77 17.03
C GLY A 349 -9.35 -30.78 17.80
N ASP A 350 -8.85 -32.00 17.96
CA ASP A 350 -7.78 -32.38 18.85
C ASP A 350 -6.49 -32.69 18.09
N TRP A 351 -5.35 -32.18 18.58
CA TRP A 351 -4.01 -32.52 18.09
C TRP A 351 -3.26 -33.31 19.17
N ASN A 352 -3.47 -34.62 19.19
CA ASN A 352 -2.81 -35.59 20.09
C ASN A 352 -3.10 -35.37 21.59
N GLY A 353 -4.39 -35.25 21.94
CA GLY A 353 -4.86 -35.10 23.32
C GLY A 353 -4.93 -33.66 23.83
N VAL A 354 -4.85 -32.69 22.92
CA VAL A 354 -4.96 -31.25 23.17
C VAL A 354 -5.95 -30.63 22.19
N ASP A 355 -6.99 -29.99 22.72
CA ASP A 355 -7.95 -29.22 21.94
C ASP A 355 -7.28 -27.97 21.34
N MET A 356 -7.25 -27.91 20.00
CA MET A 356 -6.73 -26.78 19.22
C MET A 356 -7.86 -25.94 18.59
N ASP A 357 -9.09 -26.17 19.07
CA ASP A 357 -10.29 -25.49 18.64
C ASP A 357 -10.16 -23.96 18.69
N GLY A 358 -10.69 -23.31 17.65
CA GLY A 358 -10.82 -21.86 17.61
C GLY A 358 -9.64 -21.10 17.03
N LEU A 359 -8.47 -21.75 16.82
CA LEU A 359 -7.35 -21.14 16.10
C LEU A 359 -7.64 -20.99 14.60
N ILE A 360 -6.99 -20.02 13.95
CA ILE A 360 -7.30 -19.60 12.58
C ILE A 360 -6.12 -19.90 11.66
N GLY A 361 -6.40 -20.49 10.49
CA GLY A 361 -5.42 -20.71 9.43
C GLY A 361 -5.89 -21.66 8.36
N GLU A 362 -4.95 -22.39 7.75
CA GLU A 362 -5.22 -23.42 6.75
C GLU A 362 -5.79 -24.67 7.44
N VAL A 363 -7.07 -24.94 7.19
CA VAL A 363 -7.77 -26.15 7.60
C VAL A 363 -7.60 -27.19 6.49
N ASN A 364 -6.66 -28.10 6.65
CA ASN A 364 -6.22 -29.00 5.59
C ASN A 364 -6.85 -30.39 5.74
N GLU A 365 -7.26 -30.97 4.61
CA GLU A 365 -7.74 -32.37 4.56
C GLU A 365 -7.27 -32.98 3.22
N PRO A 366 -6.48 -34.07 3.21
CA PRO A 366 -6.00 -34.89 4.33
C PRO A 366 -4.69 -34.39 4.98
N ASP A 367 -4.14 -33.26 4.51
CA ASP A 367 -2.86 -32.75 4.99
C ASP A 367 -2.97 -32.14 6.40
N PRO A 368 -1.86 -32.03 7.16
CA PRO A 368 -1.91 -31.45 8.50
C PRO A 368 -2.30 -29.97 8.49
N ASP A 369 -3.11 -29.58 9.47
CA ASP A 369 -3.53 -28.20 9.67
C ASP A 369 -2.36 -27.25 9.97
N TYR A 370 -2.50 -25.98 9.58
CA TYR A 370 -1.49 -24.94 9.77
C TYR A 370 -2.12 -23.61 10.19
N VAL A 371 -1.87 -23.16 11.42
CA VAL A 371 -2.53 -21.99 12.01
C VAL A 371 -1.57 -20.86 12.34
N PHE A 372 -2.08 -19.63 12.31
CA PHE A 372 -1.30 -18.42 12.44
C PHE A 372 -1.79 -17.57 13.61
N ASN A 373 -0.85 -17.10 14.42
CA ASN A 373 -1.14 -16.44 15.69
C ASN A 373 -1.92 -15.14 15.50
N MET A 374 -1.39 -14.22 14.68
CA MET A 374 -2.03 -12.92 14.41
C MET A 374 -3.48 -13.10 13.97
N ASN A 375 -3.76 -14.04 13.06
CA ASN A 375 -5.09 -14.25 12.53
C ASN A 375 -6.10 -14.63 13.62
N SER A 376 -5.65 -15.45 14.57
CA SER A 376 -6.43 -15.87 15.72
C SER A 376 -6.77 -14.68 16.64
N LEU A 377 -5.81 -13.78 16.88
CA LEU A 377 -5.95 -12.64 17.79
C LEU A 377 -6.80 -11.52 17.18
N GLU A 378 -6.54 -11.18 15.93
CA GLU A 378 -7.21 -10.09 15.21
C GLU A 378 -8.69 -10.37 14.96
N GLN A 379 -9.06 -11.62 14.63
CA GLN A 379 -10.47 -11.97 14.51
C GLN A 379 -11.21 -11.85 15.86
N VAL A 380 -10.54 -12.10 16.99
CA VAL A 380 -11.13 -11.85 18.32
C VAL A 380 -11.35 -10.34 18.51
N GLY A 381 -10.36 -9.53 18.15
CA GLY A 381 -10.42 -8.06 18.21
C GLY A 381 -11.58 -7.47 17.41
N ALA A 382 -11.91 -8.06 16.25
CA ALA A 382 -13.02 -7.62 15.41
C ALA A 382 -14.40 -8.19 15.87
N LEU A 383 -14.50 -9.49 16.17
CA LEU A 383 -15.81 -10.14 16.36
C LEU A 383 -16.36 -10.06 17.78
N VAL A 384 -15.53 -9.84 18.80
CA VAL A 384 -16.01 -9.63 20.17
C VAL A 384 -16.87 -8.36 20.28
N PRO A 385 -16.45 -7.17 19.84
CA PRO A 385 -17.32 -5.99 19.91
C PRO A 385 -18.55 -6.11 18.99
N ALA A 386 -18.48 -6.90 17.91
CA ALA A 386 -19.60 -7.08 16.98
C ALA A 386 -20.89 -7.59 17.65
N VAL A 387 -20.80 -8.37 18.72
CA VAL A 387 -21.98 -8.91 19.41
C VAL A 387 -22.72 -7.85 20.25
N ARG A 388 -22.16 -6.65 20.45
CA ARG A 388 -22.95 -5.52 20.97
C ARG A 388 -24.02 -5.08 19.97
N TYR A 389 -23.71 -5.22 18.68
CA TYR A 389 -24.53 -4.75 17.58
C TYR A 389 -25.42 -5.85 17.00
N ASP A 390 -25.00 -7.12 17.13
CA ASP A 390 -25.82 -8.30 16.83
C ASP A 390 -25.65 -9.37 17.93
N ASP A 391 -26.43 -9.21 19.00
CA ASP A 391 -26.39 -9.98 20.24
C ASP A 391 -26.80 -11.45 20.09
N ARG A 392 -27.41 -11.80 18.95
CA ARG A 392 -27.83 -13.17 18.62
C ARG A 392 -26.65 -14.13 18.57
N PHE A 393 -25.43 -13.65 18.31
CA PHE A 393 -24.21 -14.48 18.23
C PHE A 393 -23.40 -14.54 19.52
N ALA A 394 -23.82 -13.86 20.59
CA ALA A 394 -23.03 -13.68 21.81
C ALA A 394 -22.54 -14.99 22.43
N THR A 395 -23.40 -16.01 22.53
CA THR A 395 -23.02 -17.31 23.11
C THR A 395 -22.00 -18.07 22.26
N ALA A 396 -22.15 -18.05 20.93
CA ALA A 396 -21.20 -18.68 20.03
C ALA A 396 -19.83 -17.98 20.10
N ILE A 397 -19.81 -16.65 20.04
CA ILE A 397 -18.57 -15.88 20.14
C ILE A 397 -17.88 -16.09 21.49
N ALA A 398 -18.61 -16.06 22.60
CA ALA A 398 -18.01 -16.30 23.92
C ALA A 398 -17.44 -17.72 24.08
N LYS A 399 -18.14 -18.74 23.56
CA LYS A 399 -17.64 -20.12 23.51
C LYS A 399 -16.39 -20.25 22.65
N TRP A 400 -16.37 -19.62 21.47
CA TRP A 400 -15.21 -19.63 20.58
C TRP A 400 -14.00 -18.95 21.23
N VAL A 401 -14.16 -17.75 21.79
CA VAL A 401 -13.08 -17.01 22.45
C VAL A 401 -12.49 -17.81 23.62
N LEU A 402 -13.30 -18.55 24.39
CA LEU A 402 -12.80 -19.45 25.43
C LEU A 402 -11.84 -20.51 24.87
N ASN A 403 -12.16 -21.10 23.73
CA ASN A 403 -11.33 -22.09 23.05
C ASN A 403 -10.08 -21.45 22.45
N THR A 404 -10.23 -20.38 21.65
CA THR A 404 -9.11 -19.65 21.02
C THR A 404 -8.12 -19.11 22.05
N ALA A 405 -8.60 -18.46 23.11
CA ALA A 405 -7.73 -17.90 24.15
C ALA A 405 -7.04 -18.99 25.00
N ASN A 406 -7.61 -20.20 25.07
CA ASN A 406 -6.94 -21.35 25.68
C ASN A 406 -5.85 -21.88 24.74
N ALA A 407 -6.20 -22.22 23.51
CA ALA A 407 -5.31 -22.83 22.53
C ALA A 407 -4.15 -21.90 22.11
N SER A 408 -4.34 -20.58 22.12
CA SER A 408 -3.30 -19.60 21.76
C SER A 408 -2.06 -19.67 22.66
N ARG A 409 -2.13 -20.32 23.84
CA ARG A 409 -0.93 -20.54 24.67
C ARG A 409 0.13 -21.38 23.96
N PHE A 410 -0.27 -22.27 23.06
CA PHE A 410 0.64 -23.18 22.37
C PHE A 410 1.53 -22.50 21.33
N TYR A 411 1.23 -21.25 20.95
CA TYR A 411 2.18 -20.46 20.16
C TYR A 411 3.44 -20.07 20.96
N PHE A 412 3.50 -20.33 22.27
CA PHE A 412 4.59 -19.89 23.13
C PHE A 412 5.32 -21.09 23.74
N SER A 413 6.65 -21.02 23.76
CA SER A 413 7.54 -22.15 24.04
C SER A 413 7.28 -22.92 25.34
N HIS A 414 6.93 -22.24 26.44
CA HIS A 414 6.65 -22.88 27.73
C HIS A 414 5.51 -23.90 27.72
N PHE A 415 4.68 -23.87 26.67
CA PHE A 415 3.52 -24.75 26.52
C PHE A 415 3.75 -25.86 25.50
N LEU A 416 4.94 -25.94 24.92
CA LEU A 416 5.39 -26.99 24.02
C LEU A 416 6.57 -27.75 24.66
N PRO A 417 6.71 -29.06 24.42
CA PRO A 417 7.97 -29.75 24.66
C PRO A 417 9.11 -29.16 23.81
N ASP A 418 10.34 -29.14 24.34
CA ASP A 418 11.53 -28.63 23.62
C ASP A 418 11.77 -29.31 22.25
N ASP A 419 11.33 -30.56 22.07
CA ASP A 419 11.43 -31.31 20.80
C ASP A 419 10.22 -31.11 19.87
N MET A 420 9.28 -30.25 20.26
CA MET A 420 8.05 -29.91 19.55
C MET A 420 7.98 -28.42 19.18
N GLU A 421 9.14 -27.76 19.08
CA GLU A 421 9.24 -26.38 18.65
C GLU A 421 10.57 -26.10 17.94
N ASP A 422 10.59 -25.09 17.09
CA ASP A 422 11.84 -24.57 16.53
C ASP A 422 12.52 -23.62 17.54
N ASN A 423 13.85 -23.49 17.55
CA ASN A 423 14.55 -22.46 18.33
C ASN A 423 14.34 -22.45 19.87
N ALA A 424 14.01 -23.59 20.50
CA ALA A 424 13.86 -23.74 21.96
C ALA A 424 15.05 -23.19 22.77
N ASP A 425 16.27 -23.33 22.24
CA ASP A 425 17.49 -22.80 22.86
C ASP A 425 17.43 -21.29 23.07
N TRP A 426 16.89 -20.55 22.08
CA TRP A 426 16.81 -19.09 22.16
C TRP A 426 15.74 -18.65 23.16
N THR A 427 14.55 -19.26 23.12
CA THR A 427 13.44 -18.90 24.02
C THR A 427 13.80 -19.20 25.48
N SER A 428 14.47 -20.33 25.73
CA SER A 428 14.94 -20.72 27.07
C SER A 428 15.97 -19.75 27.67
N GLU A 429 16.78 -19.10 26.83
CA GLU A 429 17.81 -18.15 27.27
C GLU A 429 17.29 -16.72 27.37
N TYR A 430 16.55 -16.24 26.37
CA TYR A 430 16.22 -14.81 26.20
C TYR A 430 14.75 -14.46 26.43
N ASP A 431 13.83 -15.43 26.40
CA ASP A 431 12.40 -15.25 26.62
C ASP A 431 11.86 -16.15 27.76
N THR A 432 12.47 -16.01 28.94
CA THR A 432 12.12 -16.79 30.15
C THR A 432 10.69 -16.56 30.68
N LEU A 433 9.94 -15.62 30.12
CA LEU A 433 8.52 -15.38 30.44
C LEU A 433 7.58 -15.90 29.34
N SER A 434 8.14 -16.43 28.25
CA SER A 434 7.45 -16.99 27.08
C SER A 434 6.41 -16.02 26.51
N VAL A 435 6.89 -14.86 26.10
CA VAL A 435 6.09 -13.74 25.58
C VAL A 435 6.30 -13.51 24.09
N ILE A 436 7.28 -14.15 23.48
CA ILE A 436 7.46 -14.22 22.03
C ILE A 436 6.80 -15.50 21.53
N ALA A 437 5.83 -15.33 20.65
CA ALA A 437 5.14 -16.41 19.99
C ALA A 437 5.91 -16.87 18.75
N TYR A 438 5.77 -18.15 18.42
CA TYR A 438 5.91 -18.64 17.05
C TYR A 438 4.87 -17.93 16.18
N GLU A 439 5.26 -17.67 14.93
CA GLU A 439 4.32 -17.17 13.93
C GLU A 439 3.13 -18.12 13.76
N SER A 440 3.41 -19.42 13.77
CA SER A 440 2.45 -20.44 13.41
C SER A 440 2.61 -21.73 14.21
N LEU A 441 1.57 -22.57 14.16
CA LEU A 441 1.60 -23.94 14.65
C LEU A 441 1.25 -24.89 13.52
N ARG A 442 2.03 -25.96 13.37
CA ARG A 442 1.71 -27.09 12.48
C ARG A 442 1.20 -28.27 13.28
N GLN A 443 0.19 -28.94 12.75
CA GLN A 443 -0.23 -30.22 13.28
C GLN A 443 0.83 -31.29 12.96
N LYS A 444 1.31 -32.00 13.99
CA LYS A 444 2.12 -33.22 13.86
C LYS A 444 1.45 -34.37 14.60
N THR A 445 1.86 -35.60 14.29
CA THR A 445 1.35 -36.80 14.99
C THR A 445 1.54 -36.74 16.51
N ALA A 446 2.61 -36.09 16.97
CA ALA A 446 2.91 -35.93 18.38
C ALA A 446 2.18 -34.74 19.06
N GLY A 447 1.46 -33.91 18.31
CA GLY A 447 0.74 -32.74 18.82
C GLY A 447 1.04 -31.45 18.04
N PRO A 448 0.72 -30.28 18.62
CA PRO A 448 1.10 -28.99 18.04
C PRO A 448 2.61 -28.82 17.99
N TYR A 449 3.10 -28.24 16.91
CA TYR A 449 4.52 -27.93 16.72
C TYR A 449 4.73 -26.44 16.43
N GLY A 450 5.48 -25.76 17.29
CA GLY A 450 5.81 -24.33 17.18
C GLY A 450 6.79 -24.06 16.04
N THR A 451 6.39 -23.31 15.02
CA THR A 451 7.17 -23.11 13.79
C THR A 451 6.77 -21.83 13.04
N GLY A 452 7.20 -21.71 11.80
CA GLY A 452 7.02 -20.57 10.92
C GLY A 452 7.55 -20.91 9.53
N ASP A 453 7.41 -19.99 8.59
CA ASP A 453 8.05 -20.10 7.27
C ASP A 453 9.32 -19.24 7.15
N ALA A 454 9.59 -18.35 8.11
CA ALA A 454 10.72 -17.41 8.06
C ALA A 454 12.10 -18.06 7.90
N MET A 455 12.35 -19.19 8.57
CA MET A 455 13.62 -19.92 8.42
C MET A 455 13.74 -20.61 7.06
N ASP A 456 12.69 -21.30 6.62
CA ASP A 456 12.66 -22.03 5.35
C ASP A 456 12.65 -21.06 4.15
N GLY A 457 12.01 -19.90 4.30
CA GLY A 457 12.00 -18.79 3.34
C GLY A 457 13.31 -18.01 3.29
N GLY A 458 14.21 -18.21 4.26
CA GLY A 458 15.50 -17.51 4.34
C GLY A 458 15.37 -16.05 4.79
N TRP A 459 14.28 -15.67 5.44
CA TRP A 459 14.02 -14.29 5.89
C TRP A 459 14.51 -14.01 7.31
N ALA A 460 14.69 -15.05 8.14
CA ALA A 460 15.19 -14.94 9.49
C ALA A 460 15.97 -16.18 9.95
N GLN A 461 16.69 -16.03 11.07
CA GLN A 461 17.42 -17.12 11.73
C GLN A 461 16.54 -17.97 12.67
N THR A 462 15.34 -17.49 12.99
CA THR A 462 14.37 -18.18 13.85
C THR A 462 12.94 -18.07 13.28
N ASN A 463 12.04 -18.94 13.73
CA ASN A 463 10.61 -18.89 13.42
C ASN A 463 9.78 -18.15 14.51
N LEU A 464 10.45 -17.43 15.41
CA LEU A 464 9.81 -16.64 16.47
C LEU A 464 9.33 -15.31 15.89
N GLY A 465 8.03 -15.22 15.62
CA GLY A 465 7.38 -14.10 14.94
C GLY A 465 6.95 -13.01 15.92
N LEU A 466 7.70 -11.90 15.96
CA LEU A 466 7.27 -10.67 16.61
C LEU A 466 6.02 -10.11 15.93
N TYR A 467 5.97 -10.26 14.60
CA TYR A 467 4.80 -9.98 13.77
C TYR A 467 3.50 -10.57 14.34
N GLY A 468 3.48 -11.82 14.83
CA GLY A 468 2.31 -12.39 15.49
C GLY A 468 2.18 -11.97 16.96
N SER A 469 3.30 -11.82 17.66
CA SER A 469 3.35 -11.52 19.11
C SER A 469 2.83 -10.11 19.45
N SER A 470 3.04 -9.15 18.56
CA SER A 470 2.63 -7.74 18.72
C SER A 470 1.13 -7.54 18.96
N HIS A 471 0.31 -8.51 18.53
CA HIS A 471 -1.15 -8.46 18.62
C HIS A 471 -1.71 -8.99 19.95
N VAL A 472 -0.88 -9.54 20.83
CA VAL A 472 -1.32 -10.18 22.09
C VAL A 472 -2.09 -9.24 23.03
N GLY A 473 -1.91 -7.92 22.85
CA GLY A 473 -2.68 -6.91 23.56
C GLY A 473 -4.20 -7.00 23.39
N ILE A 474 -4.68 -7.56 22.27
CA ILE A 474 -6.11 -7.79 22.02
C ILE A 474 -6.70 -8.77 23.06
N LEU A 475 -6.08 -9.94 23.25
CA LEU A 475 -6.50 -10.84 24.32
C LEU A 475 -6.24 -10.23 25.69
N GLY A 476 -5.17 -9.44 25.84
CA GLY A 476 -4.81 -8.79 27.09
C GLY A 476 -5.82 -7.73 27.57
N SER A 477 -6.55 -7.09 26.67
CA SER A 477 -7.60 -6.12 27.00
C SER A 477 -8.98 -6.76 27.10
N ILE A 478 -9.30 -7.71 26.20
CA ILE A 478 -10.62 -8.34 26.15
C ILE A 478 -10.79 -9.40 27.24
N VAL A 479 -9.80 -10.30 27.42
CA VAL A 479 -9.99 -11.53 28.20
C VAL A 479 -9.56 -11.35 29.65
N LYS A 480 -10.51 -11.52 30.57
CA LYS A 480 -10.26 -11.55 32.01
C LYS A 480 -10.79 -12.84 32.66
N LYS A 481 -9.97 -13.46 33.50
CA LYS A 481 -10.37 -14.62 34.30
C LYS A 481 -11.37 -14.20 35.39
N THR A 482 -12.37 -15.05 35.62
CA THR A 482 -13.29 -14.90 36.75
C THR A 482 -12.86 -15.78 37.94
N SER A 483 -13.65 -15.77 39.00
CA SER A 483 -13.50 -16.68 40.15
C SER A 483 -13.77 -18.16 39.81
N ILE A 484 -14.37 -18.44 38.64
CA ILE A 484 -14.71 -19.79 38.18
C ILE A 484 -13.89 -20.10 36.94
N GLU A 485 -13.09 -21.16 37.01
CA GLU A 485 -12.31 -21.66 35.87
C GLU A 485 -13.21 -21.92 34.65
N GLY A 486 -12.76 -21.59 33.45
CA GLY A 486 -13.54 -21.78 32.23
C GLY A 486 -14.65 -20.75 31.98
N ILE A 487 -14.96 -19.87 32.95
CA ILE A 487 -15.83 -18.71 32.70
C ILE A 487 -14.96 -17.46 32.59
N LEU A 488 -14.98 -16.83 31.42
CA LEU A 488 -14.27 -15.58 31.14
C LEU A 488 -15.22 -14.40 31.24
N GLN A 489 -14.68 -13.26 31.67
CA GLN A 489 -15.27 -11.94 31.47
C GLN A 489 -14.62 -11.37 30.20
N LEU A 490 -15.41 -11.15 29.16
CA LEU A 490 -14.96 -10.52 27.92
C LEU A 490 -15.40 -9.05 27.91
N ASP A 491 -14.46 -8.12 27.77
CA ASP A 491 -14.74 -6.70 27.61
C ASP A 491 -15.15 -6.39 26.16
N LEU A 492 -16.42 -6.01 25.97
CA LEU A 492 -16.95 -5.74 24.63
C LEU A 492 -16.61 -4.35 24.10
N LEU A 493 -16.01 -3.47 24.92
CA LEU A 493 -15.60 -2.12 24.52
C LEU A 493 -14.11 -2.01 24.22
N ALA A 494 -13.31 -2.99 24.66
CA ALA A 494 -11.86 -2.93 24.61
C ALA A 494 -11.28 -2.66 23.21
N THR A 495 -11.92 -3.16 22.16
CA THR A 495 -11.52 -2.98 20.74
C THR A 495 -12.66 -2.41 19.90
N ASP A 496 -13.64 -1.77 20.54
CA ASP A 496 -14.78 -1.15 19.86
C ASP A 496 -14.46 0.29 19.43
N TYR A 497 -13.50 0.40 18.49
CA TYR A 497 -12.91 1.66 18.08
C TYR A 497 -13.96 2.64 17.53
N TYR A 498 -13.87 3.90 17.97
CA TYR A 498 -14.78 5.00 17.60
C TYR A 498 -16.28 4.67 17.78
N ALA A 499 -16.63 3.75 18.67
CA ALA A 499 -18.03 3.57 19.09
C ALA A 499 -18.57 4.86 19.73
N GLY A 500 -19.89 5.08 19.62
CA GLY A 500 -20.56 6.13 20.38
C GLY A 500 -20.49 5.90 21.89
N ASP A 501 -21.04 6.83 22.66
CA ASP A 501 -21.12 6.70 24.12
C ASP A 501 -21.68 5.31 24.51
N ALA A 502 -21.01 4.67 25.47
CA ALA A 502 -21.35 3.32 25.93
C ALA A 502 -21.03 3.15 27.41
N TYR A 503 -21.86 2.36 28.10
CA TYR A 503 -21.58 1.92 29.46
C TYR A 503 -20.73 0.65 29.46
N PRO A 504 -19.92 0.39 30.52
CA PRO A 504 -19.14 -0.83 30.63
C PRO A 504 -20.00 -2.07 30.37
N THR A 505 -19.59 -2.86 29.38
CA THR A 505 -20.36 -4.00 28.88
C THR A 505 -19.49 -5.24 28.84
N TYR A 506 -19.93 -6.30 29.52
CA TYR A 506 -19.18 -7.53 29.67
C TYR A 506 -19.98 -8.76 29.27
N LEU A 507 -19.35 -9.67 28.55
CA LEU A 507 -19.95 -10.94 28.15
C LEU A 507 -19.33 -12.10 28.94
N TYR A 508 -20.21 -13.00 29.39
CA TYR A 508 -19.84 -14.21 30.12
C TYR A 508 -20.53 -15.41 29.49
N PHE A 509 -19.82 -16.53 29.38
CA PHE A 509 -20.38 -17.82 28.97
C PHE A 509 -20.12 -18.87 30.03
N ASN A 510 -21.16 -19.61 30.42
CA ASN A 510 -21.04 -20.72 31.35
C ASN A 510 -20.92 -22.06 30.59
N PRO A 511 -19.72 -22.66 30.52
CA PRO A 511 -19.52 -23.91 29.78
C PRO A 511 -19.95 -25.15 30.58
N TYR A 512 -20.47 -25.00 31.80
CA TYR A 512 -20.87 -26.12 32.66
C TYR A 512 -22.31 -26.56 32.40
N GLN A 513 -22.62 -27.78 32.84
CA GLN A 513 -23.98 -28.36 32.81
C GLN A 513 -24.87 -27.85 33.97
N GLU A 514 -24.29 -27.08 34.88
CA GLU A 514 -24.98 -26.48 36.03
C GLU A 514 -24.77 -24.97 36.02
N SER A 515 -25.71 -24.24 36.64
CA SER A 515 -25.60 -22.79 36.78
C SER A 515 -24.41 -22.44 37.67
N LYS A 516 -23.72 -21.36 37.33
CA LYS A 516 -22.54 -20.87 38.05
C LYS A 516 -22.75 -19.42 38.44
N GLN A 517 -22.13 -19.04 39.54
CA GLN A 517 -22.17 -17.67 40.05
C GLN A 517 -20.75 -17.09 39.98
N VAL A 518 -20.60 -15.98 39.27
CA VAL A 518 -19.32 -15.26 39.13
C VAL A 518 -19.39 -13.93 39.86
N THR A 519 -18.26 -13.52 40.43
CA THR A 519 -18.16 -12.20 41.08
C THR A 519 -17.81 -11.14 40.03
N LEU A 520 -18.66 -10.11 39.92
CA LEU A 520 -18.40 -8.89 39.16
C LEU A 520 -18.07 -7.76 40.15
N ASN A 521 -16.96 -7.08 39.91
CA ASN A 521 -16.55 -5.92 40.71
C ASN A 521 -17.07 -4.65 40.04
N LEU A 522 -18.01 -3.97 40.69
CA LEU A 522 -18.52 -2.68 40.24
C LEU A 522 -17.54 -1.56 40.61
N PRO A 523 -17.47 -0.48 39.82
CA PRO A 523 -16.73 0.72 40.20
C PRO A 523 -17.33 1.37 41.45
N ASP A 524 -16.63 2.37 42.01
CA ASP A 524 -17.10 3.12 43.18
C ASP A 524 -18.44 3.80 42.88
N GLY A 525 -19.46 3.50 43.68
CA GLY A 525 -20.83 4.00 43.51
C GLY A 525 -21.87 2.89 43.55
N ASN A 526 -23.10 3.24 43.18
CA ASN A 526 -24.20 2.30 43.04
C ASN A 526 -24.65 2.21 41.58
N PHE A 527 -24.90 0.99 41.11
CA PHE A 527 -25.23 0.70 39.70
C PHE A 527 -26.36 -0.32 39.60
N ASP A 528 -27.10 -0.26 38.50
CA ASP A 528 -27.94 -1.38 38.04
C ASP A 528 -27.14 -2.21 37.03
N ILE A 529 -27.52 -3.46 36.84
CA ILE A 529 -27.01 -4.30 35.75
C ILE A 529 -28.18 -4.69 34.86
N TYR A 530 -28.09 -4.33 33.59
CA TYR A 530 -29.00 -4.75 32.54
C TYR A 530 -28.35 -5.89 31.74
N ASP A 531 -29.05 -7.02 31.59
CA ASP A 531 -28.63 -8.10 30.70
C ASP A 531 -29.24 -7.90 29.32
N ALA A 532 -28.41 -7.58 28.33
CA ALA A 532 -28.87 -7.35 26.97
C ALA A 532 -29.40 -8.63 26.30
N LEU A 533 -28.99 -9.83 26.73
CA LEU A 533 -29.52 -11.08 26.16
C LEU A 533 -30.90 -11.45 26.71
N ALA A 534 -31.18 -11.08 27.96
CA ALA A 534 -32.46 -11.30 28.62
C ALA A 534 -33.41 -10.10 28.49
N ASN A 535 -32.92 -8.99 27.96
CA ASN A 535 -33.58 -7.68 27.86
C ASN A 535 -34.19 -7.19 29.19
N GLU A 536 -33.51 -7.44 30.32
CA GLU A 536 -34.02 -7.08 31.65
C GLU A 536 -32.94 -6.64 32.63
N LYS A 537 -33.35 -5.94 33.69
CA LYS A 537 -32.46 -5.62 34.82
C LYS A 537 -32.33 -6.83 35.73
N ILE A 538 -31.12 -7.35 35.84
CA ILE A 538 -30.77 -8.49 36.68
C ILE A 538 -30.19 -8.08 38.04
N LEU A 539 -29.80 -6.81 38.20
CA LEU A 539 -29.41 -6.21 39.47
C LEU A 539 -29.88 -4.76 39.56
N ILE A 540 -30.33 -4.34 40.74
CA ILE A 540 -30.76 -2.96 41.02
C ILE A 540 -29.97 -2.42 42.22
N ASN A 541 -29.38 -1.23 42.06
CA ASN A 541 -28.73 -0.48 43.12
C ASN A 541 -27.64 -1.27 43.88
N GLY A 542 -26.83 -2.05 43.15
CA GLY A 542 -25.69 -2.80 43.67
C GLY A 542 -24.42 -1.95 43.79
N SER A 543 -23.48 -2.36 44.66
CA SER A 543 -22.19 -1.69 44.85
C SER A 543 -21.11 -2.70 45.23
N GLY A 544 -19.83 -2.36 44.95
CA GLY A 544 -18.69 -3.23 45.25
C GLY A 544 -18.75 -4.56 44.51
N ASN A 545 -18.53 -5.67 45.23
CA ASN A 545 -18.54 -7.01 44.64
C ASN A 545 -19.97 -7.56 44.61
N VAL A 546 -20.48 -7.83 43.41
CA VAL A 546 -21.81 -8.40 43.20
C VAL A 546 -21.70 -9.77 42.55
N GLN A 547 -22.73 -10.60 42.76
CA GLN A 547 -22.77 -11.94 42.21
C GLN A 547 -23.67 -11.96 40.98
N LEU A 548 -23.16 -12.57 39.91
CA LEU A 548 -23.85 -12.74 38.64
C LEU A 548 -24.14 -14.22 38.43
N ASP A 549 -25.43 -14.58 38.37
CA ASP A 549 -25.87 -15.94 38.08
C ASP A 549 -25.91 -16.17 36.57
N ILE A 550 -25.19 -17.20 36.10
CA ILE A 550 -25.13 -17.57 34.69
C ILE A 550 -25.65 -18.99 34.54
N THR A 551 -26.76 -19.15 33.81
CA THR A 551 -27.41 -20.44 33.60
C THR A 551 -26.49 -21.41 32.84
N ALA A 552 -26.62 -22.71 33.07
CA ALA A 552 -25.86 -23.74 32.37
C ALA A 552 -25.92 -23.55 30.84
N LYS A 553 -24.77 -23.65 30.16
CA LYS A 553 -24.65 -23.57 28.69
C LYS A 553 -25.25 -22.31 28.07
N SER A 554 -25.24 -21.21 28.82
CA SER A 554 -25.79 -19.93 28.39
C SER A 554 -24.84 -18.78 28.68
N SER A 555 -25.19 -17.60 28.21
CA SER A 555 -24.41 -16.39 28.36
C SER A 555 -25.21 -15.28 29.02
N VAL A 556 -24.50 -14.32 29.60
CA VAL A 556 -25.05 -13.06 30.12
C VAL A 556 -24.23 -11.92 29.53
N MET A 557 -24.90 -10.90 28.98
CA MET A 557 -24.26 -9.67 28.51
C MET A 557 -24.61 -8.53 29.46
N ALA A 558 -23.77 -8.35 30.48
CA ALA A 558 -23.99 -7.41 31.56
C ALA A 558 -23.55 -5.99 31.18
N VAL A 559 -24.51 -5.06 31.09
CA VAL A 559 -24.31 -3.61 30.90
C VAL A 559 -24.47 -2.91 32.25
N ILE A 560 -23.40 -2.23 32.71
CA ILE A 560 -23.37 -1.56 34.02
C ILE A 560 -23.87 -0.12 33.88
N ILE A 561 -25.09 0.15 34.32
CA ILE A 561 -25.75 1.46 34.15
C ILE A 561 -25.93 2.18 35.50
N PRO A 562 -26.12 3.51 35.54
CA PRO A 562 -26.35 4.23 36.79
C PRO A 562 -27.53 3.65 37.60
N ALA A 563 -27.45 3.63 38.93
CA ALA A 563 -28.49 3.04 39.75
C ALA A 563 -29.86 3.70 39.57
N ASN A 564 -30.91 2.88 39.56
CA ASN A 564 -32.31 3.30 39.37
C ASN A 564 -32.57 4.02 38.04
N SER A 565 -31.80 3.73 36.99
CA SER A 565 -31.98 4.34 35.67
C SER A 565 -33.33 4.01 35.05
N GLU A 566 -33.94 4.96 34.35
CA GLU A 566 -35.11 4.69 33.50
C GLU A 566 -34.63 4.19 32.14
N ILE A 567 -35.18 3.04 31.68
CA ILE A 567 -34.87 2.48 30.36
C ILE A 567 -35.98 2.90 29.40
N THR A 568 -35.59 3.61 28.34
CA THR A 568 -36.48 3.98 27.24
C THR A 568 -36.21 3.06 26.05
N VAL A 569 -37.27 2.54 25.43
CA VAL A 569 -37.15 1.71 24.23
C VAL A 569 -37.77 2.43 23.03
N THR A 570 -36.98 2.60 21.98
CA THR A 570 -37.41 3.19 20.71
C THR A 570 -37.18 2.16 19.60
N PHE A 571 -38.25 1.73 18.95
CA PHE A 571 -38.24 0.55 18.08
C PHE A 571 -37.67 -0.67 18.80
N ASN A 572 -36.48 -1.12 18.42
CA ASN A 572 -35.75 -2.24 19.01
C ASN A 572 -34.54 -1.81 19.87
N LYS A 573 -34.30 -0.52 20.09
CA LYS A 573 -33.15 -0.04 20.87
C LYS A 573 -33.55 0.37 22.29
N ALA A 574 -32.89 -0.16 23.30
CA ALA A 574 -33.02 0.33 24.68
C ALA A 574 -31.92 1.35 24.99
N SER A 575 -32.26 2.39 25.75
CA SER A 575 -31.34 3.46 26.10
C SER A 575 -31.55 3.98 27.51
N VAL A 576 -30.48 4.52 28.09
CA VAL A 576 -30.46 5.20 29.39
C VAL A 576 -29.73 6.53 29.20
N SER A 577 -30.41 7.64 29.51
CA SER A 577 -29.83 8.98 29.34
C SER A 577 -29.27 9.24 27.93
N ASN A 578 -29.99 8.77 26.89
CA ASN A 578 -29.61 8.81 25.47
C ASN A 578 -28.42 7.93 25.06
N VAL A 579 -27.85 7.15 26.00
CA VAL A 579 -26.82 6.15 25.70
C VAL A 579 -27.50 4.82 25.40
N VAL A 580 -27.21 4.21 24.25
CA VAL A 580 -27.77 2.92 23.87
C VAL A 580 -27.14 1.82 24.73
N ILE A 581 -27.98 1.02 25.37
CA ILE A 581 -27.57 -0.11 26.21
C ILE A 581 -27.85 -1.45 25.55
N ASP A 582 -28.70 -1.45 24.53
CA ASP A 582 -29.14 -2.64 23.80
C ASP A 582 -29.62 -2.23 22.41
N TYR A 583 -29.07 -2.83 21.37
CA TYR A 583 -29.52 -2.61 19.99
C TYR A 583 -30.65 -3.56 19.58
N ASN A 584 -31.00 -4.54 20.44
CA ASN A 584 -32.03 -5.54 20.22
C ASN A 584 -32.83 -5.86 21.50
N ALA A 585 -33.59 -4.89 21.99
CA ALA A 585 -34.39 -4.94 23.22
C ALA A 585 -35.64 -5.85 23.17
N GLY A 586 -35.69 -6.82 22.26
CA GLY A 586 -36.73 -7.86 22.17
C GLY A 586 -38.13 -7.37 21.77
N GLN A 587 -38.30 -6.11 21.38
CA GLN A 587 -39.60 -5.57 20.96
C GLN A 587 -39.98 -6.04 19.55
N ASN A 588 -41.23 -6.48 19.37
CA ASN A 588 -41.78 -6.75 18.06
C ASN A 588 -42.13 -5.43 17.36
N VAL A 589 -41.27 -4.99 16.44
CA VAL A 589 -41.51 -3.83 15.58
C VAL A 589 -42.03 -4.33 14.24
N SER A 590 -43.22 -3.85 13.84
CA SER A 590 -43.86 -4.30 12.59
C SER A 590 -43.59 -3.39 11.38
N ASN A 591 -43.02 -2.20 11.59
CA ASN A 591 -42.71 -1.23 10.56
C ASN A 591 -41.58 -0.31 11.06
N PHE A 592 -40.45 -0.31 10.37
CA PHE A 592 -39.36 0.64 10.58
C PHE A 592 -39.50 1.80 9.58
N PRO A 593 -38.91 2.98 9.84
CA PRO A 593 -38.86 4.02 8.83
C PRO A 593 -37.99 3.58 7.63
N PRO A 594 -38.30 4.05 6.41
CA PRO A 594 -37.42 3.85 5.27
C PRO A 594 -36.07 4.52 5.53
N ARG A 595 -35.04 4.14 4.78
CA ARG A 595 -33.66 4.61 4.94
C ARG A 595 -33.11 5.16 3.64
N ILE A 596 -32.68 6.42 3.63
CA ILE A 596 -31.95 7.01 2.51
C ILE A 596 -30.48 6.61 2.59
N LYS A 597 -30.07 5.68 1.73
CA LYS A 597 -28.68 5.24 1.57
C LYS A 597 -27.83 6.36 0.98
N ALA A 598 -28.33 7.06 -0.03
CA ALA A 598 -27.58 8.17 -0.62
C ALA A 598 -28.51 9.18 -1.27
N LEU A 599 -28.32 10.45 -0.93
CA LEU A 599 -28.78 11.58 -1.71
C LEU A 599 -27.55 12.23 -2.37
N ALA A 600 -27.42 12.07 -3.68
CA ALA A 600 -26.20 12.47 -4.39
C ALA A 600 -26.46 13.07 -5.77
N THR A 601 -25.49 13.84 -6.24
CA THR A 601 -25.37 14.27 -7.63
C THR A 601 -23.92 14.15 -8.08
N LYS A 602 -23.69 14.10 -9.39
CA LYS A 602 -22.35 13.92 -9.96
C LYS A 602 -21.41 15.04 -9.53
N ASP A 603 -21.88 16.27 -9.61
CA ASP A 603 -21.10 17.48 -9.35
C ASP A 603 -21.84 18.35 -8.32
N THR A 604 -21.22 18.64 -7.18
CA THR A 604 -21.79 19.56 -6.17
C THR A 604 -21.56 21.03 -6.53
N ILE A 605 -20.76 21.31 -7.57
CA ILE A 605 -20.58 22.63 -8.16
C ILE A 605 -21.04 22.57 -9.62
N VAL A 606 -22.03 23.39 -9.99
CA VAL A 606 -22.71 23.33 -11.29
C VAL A 606 -22.84 24.71 -11.92
N VAL A 607 -22.88 24.77 -13.25
CA VAL A 607 -22.98 26.05 -13.99
C VAL A 607 -24.45 26.45 -14.18
N ILE A 608 -24.74 27.75 -14.14
CA ILE A 608 -26.07 28.32 -14.46
C ILE A 608 -26.66 27.79 -15.79
N ASN A 609 -27.98 27.73 -15.87
CA ASN A 609 -28.74 27.22 -17.03
C ASN A 609 -28.36 25.81 -17.51
N LYS A 610 -27.89 24.93 -16.61
CA LYS A 610 -27.67 23.50 -16.87
C LYS A 610 -28.69 22.63 -16.13
N ASN A 611 -28.88 21.41 -16.61
CA ASN A 611 -29.66 20.41 -15.88
C ASN A 611 -28.72 19.62 -14.96
N VAL A 612 -29.15 19.44 -13.72
CA VAL A 612 -28.50 18.60 -12.73
C VAL A 612 -29.42 17.42 -12.43
N THR A 613 -28.86 16.23 -12.34
CA THR A 613 -29.61 15.04 -11.94
C THR A 613 -29.24 14.69 -10.50
N PHE A 614 -30.25 14.62 -9.64
CA PHE A 614 -30.14 14.12 -8.28
C PHE A 614 -30.66 12.69 -8.23
N TYR A 615 -30.01 11.87 -7.41
CA TYR A 615 -30.37 10.48 -7.15
C TYR A 615 -30.63 10.34 -5.66
N CYS A 616 -31.80 9.81 -5.29
CA CYS A 616 -32.13 9.39 -3.94
C CYS A 616 -32.25 7.87 -3.92
N THR A 617 -31.20 7.20 -3.45
CA THR A 617 -31.22 5.76 -3.25
C THR A 617 -31.73 5.48 -1.84
N ALA A 618 -32.90 4.88 -1.73
CA ALA A 618 -33.50 4.51 -0.46
C ALA A 618 -33.94 3.04 -0.45
N GLU A 619 -34.02 2.46 0.74
CA GLU A 619 -34.52 1.11 0.98
C GLU A 619 -35.40 1.09 2.23
N ASP A 620 -36.31 0.13 2.30
CA ASP A 620 -37.09 -0.15 3.49
C ASP A 620 -37.02 -1.65 3.78
N ARG A 621 -37.01 -2.00 5.08
CA ARG A 621 -36.79 -3.37 5.53
C ARG A 621 -38.00 -4.25 5.29
N GLU A 622 -39.19 -3.66 5.27
CA GLU A 622 -40.45 -4.38 5.20
C GLU A 622 -41.13 -4.26 3.81
N SER A 623 -40.88 -3.17 3.08
CA SER A 623 -41.53 -2.85 1.82
C SER A 623 -40.56 -2.40 0.73
N THR A 624 -40.97 -2.61 -0.53
CA THR A 624 -40.31 -2.02 -1.70
C THR A 624 -41.05 -0.80 -2.24
N ASP A 625 -42.24 -0.51 -1.70
CA ASP A 625 -43.12 0.55 -2.18
C ASP A 625 -42.80 1.86 -1.45
N LEU A 626 -41.95 2.69 -2.06
CA LEU A 626 -41.50 3.98 -1.53
C LEU A 626 -42.03 5.14 -2.37
N THR A 627 -42.39 6.22 -1.69
CA THR A 627 -42.78 7.50 -2.30
C THR A 627 -41.76 8.59 -1.98
N TYR A 628 -41.52 9.48 -2.95
CA TYR A 628 -40.44 10.47 -2.90
C TYR A 628 -41.00 11.88 -3.07
N ASP A 629 -40.76 12.73 -2.08
CA ASP A 629 -41.12 14.14 -2.09
C ASP A 629 -39.85 15.00 -2.18
N TRP A 630 -39.72 15.79 -3.24
CA TRP A 630 -38.56 16.65 -3.45
C TRP A 630 -38.87 18.11 -3.15
N THR A 631 -37.94 18.78 -2.48
CA THR A 631 -37.98 20.22 -2.26
C THR A 631 -36.64 20.85 -2.66
N VAL A 632 -36.66 21.89 -3.49
CA VAL A 632 -35.48 22.68 -3.87
C VAL A 632 -35.71 24.12 -3.43
N ASP A 633 -34.87 24.64 -2.55
CA ASP A 633 -35.00 25.99 -1.94
C ASP A 633 -36.42 26.32 -1.41
N SER A 634 -37.04 25.34 -0.75
CA SER A 634 -38.41 25.38 -0.21
C SER A 634 -39.55 25.27 -1.23
N GLU A 635 -39.25 25.04 -2.51
CA GLU A 635 -40.25 24.77 -3.55
C GLU A 635 -40.39 23.27 -3.81
N THR A 636 -41.62 22.76 -3.78
CA THR A 636 -41.90 21.34 -4.09
C THR A 636 -41.73 21.06 -5.57
N VAL A 637 -41.02 19.99 -5.91
CA VAL A 637 -40.78 19.54 -7.28
C VAL A 637 -41.20 18.08 -7.43
N GLU A 638 -41.79 17.72 -8.57
CA GLU A 638 -42.14 16.34 -8.87
C GLU A 638 -40.89 15.54 -9.28
N GLY A 639 -40.72 14.35 -8.68
CA GLY A 639 -39.62 13.43 -8.96
C GLY A 639 -39.91 12.04 -8.40
N GLY A 640 -39.18 11.04 -8.89
CA GLY A 640 -39.20 9.68 -8.31
C GLY A 640 -38.01 9.48 -7.38
N ASP A 641 -37.35 8.34 -7.49
CA ASP A 641 -36.00 8.11 -6.94
C ASP A 641 -34.92 8.99 -7.60
N THR A 642 -35.30 9.68 -8.69
CA THR A 642 -34.47 10.64 -9.41
C THR A 642 -35.21 11.95 -9.65
N LEU A 643 -34.45 13.05 -9.60
CA LEU A 643 -34.92 14.40 -9.92
C LEU A 643 -33.98 15.04 -10.93
N VAL A 644 -34.52 15.48 -12.07
CA VAL A 644 -33.79 16.33 -13.03
C VAL A 644 -34.25 17.77 -12.83
N TRP A 645 -33.32 18.64 -12.44
CA TRP A 645 -33.62 20.01 -12.08
C TRP A 645 -32.76 21.00 -12.88
N PRO A 646 -33.35 22.04 -13.50
CA PRO A 646 -32.61 23.09 -14.18
C PRO A 646 -32.08 24.12 -13.16
N THR A 647 -30.78 24.38 -13.16
CA THR A 647 -30.18 25.43 -12.34
C THR A 647 -30.72 26.82 -12.70
N PRO A 648 -30.88 27.74 -11.74
CA PRO A 648 -31.30 29.11 -11.99
C PRO A 648 -30.29 29.90 -12.84
N ALA A 649 -30.70 31.09 -13.26
CA ALA A 649 -29.81 32.04 -13.94
C ALA A 649 -28.86 32.77 -12.96
N ASP A 650 -29.18 32.76 -11.67
CA ASP A 650 -28.39 33.39 -10.61
C ASP A 650 -27.42 32.38 -9.97
N THR A 651 -26.30 32.87 -9.44
CA THR A 651 -25.36 32.06 -8.65
C THR A 651 -25.79 31.98 -7.19
N GLY A 652 -25.40 30.91 -6.50
CA GLY A 652 -25.77 30.73 -5.09
C GLY A 652 -25.56 29.30 -4.60
N THR A 653 -25.87 29.08 -3.33
CA THR A 653 -25.99 27.73 -2.77
C THR A 653 -27.46 27.34 -2.77
N VAL A 654 -27.76 26.17 -3.32
CA VAL A 654 -29.10 25.62 -3.45
C VAL A 654 -29.22 24.42 -2.51
N THR A 655 -30.32 24.39 -1.76
CA THR A 655 -30.64 23.30 -0.83
C THR A 655 -31.63 22.35 -1.46
N VAL A 656 -31.24 21.09 -1.62
CA VAL A 656 -32.08 20.02 -2.17
C VAL A 656 -32.41 19.04 -1.06
N ILE A 657 -33.69 18.83 -0.80
CA ILE A 657 -34.20 17.89 0.20
C ILE A 657 -34.99 16.81 -0.52
N CYS A 658 -34.68 15.55 -0.24
CA CYS A 658 -35.51 14.43 -0.63
C CYS A 658 -36.07 13.77 0.64
N LYS A 659 -37.39 13.65 0.72
CA LYS A 659 -38.08 12.92 1.76
C LYS A 659 -38.67 11.65 1.17
N VAL A 660 -38.41 10.52 1.80
CA VAL A 660 -38.90 9.20 1.42
C VAL A 660 -39.92 8.73 2.44
N THR A 661 -41.05 8.20 1.98
CA THR A 661 -42.14 7.68 2.83
C THR A 661 -42.49 6.25 2.41
N ASP A 662 -42.61 5.35 3.39
CA ASP A 662 -43.04 3.95 3.21
C ASP A 662 -44.58 3.81 3.13
N GLU A 663 -45.09 2.59 2.96
CA GLU A 663 -46.53 2.31 2.97
C GLU A 663 -47.18 2.54 4.35
N GLY A 664 -46.40 2.39 5.43
CA GLY A 664 -46.82 2.62 6.81
C GLY A 664 -46.95 4.09 7.21
N GLY A 665 -46.49 5.02 6.37
CA GLY A 665 -46.45 6.46 6.60
C GLY A 665 -45.26 6.95 7.44
N LEU A 666 -44.27 6.10 7.73
CA LEU A 666 -43.00 6.51 8.33
C LEU A 666 -42.09 7.08 7.24
N THR A 667 -41.20 7.99 7.65
CA THR A 667 -40.45 8.80 6.70
C THR A 667 -39.01 9.02 7.11
N ASP A 668 -38.13 9.13 6.14
CA ASP A 668 -36.75 9.61 6.28
C ASP A 668 -36.51 10.75 5.29
N ALA A 669 -35.57 11.64 5.60
CA ALA A 669 -35.26 12.78 4.74
C ALA A 669 -33.77 13.11 4.78
N ASP A 670 -33.20 13.36 3.61
CA ASP A 670 -31.81 13.80 3.47
C ASP A 670 -31.75 15.15 2.73
N THR A 671 -30.68 15.89 2.98
CA THR A 671 -30.40 17.20 2.42
C THR A 671 -29.03 17.22 1.74
N LEU A 672 -28.99 17.75 0.52
CA LEU A 672 -27.79 17.97 -0.27
C LEU A 672 -27.67 19.45 -0.61
N LEU A 673 -26.48 20.02 -0.38
CA LEU A 673 -26.14 21.37 -0.78
C LEU A 673 -25.34 21.32 -2.09
N ILE A 674 -25.75 22.11 -3.08
CA ILE A 674 -24.97 22.33 -4.30
C ILE A 674 -24.70 23.82 -4.50
N ARG A 675 -23.60 24.15 -5.16
CA ARG A 675 -23.21 25.52 -5.48
C ARG A 675 -23.36 25.78 -6.97
N VAL A 676 -24.23 26.72 -7.33
CA VAL A 676 -24.41 27.21 -8.69
C VAL A 676 -23.46 28.38 -8.95
N VAL A 677 -22.63 28.27 -9.98
CA VAL A 677 -21.61 29.25 -10.38
C VAL A 677 -21.77 29.68 -11.83
N GLU A 678 -21.24 30.86 -12.20
CA GLU A 678 -21.25 31.32 -13.61
C GLU A 678 -20.30 30.50 -14.48
N LYS A 679 -19.12 30.15 -13.95
CA LYS A 679 -18.15 29.24 -14.55
C LYS A 679 -17.54 28.37 -13.45
N ILE A 680 -17.18 27.12 -13.79
CA ILE A 680 -16.33 26.29 -12.93
C ILE A 680 -14.89 26.64 -13.28
N ASN A 681 -14.15 27.10 -12.26
CA ASN A 681 -12.74 27.39 -12.36
C ASN A 681 -11.93 26.14 -12.04
N TYR A 682 -11.01 25.76 -12.91
CA TYR A 682 -10.05 24.69 -12.73
C TYR A 682 -8.68 25.32 -12.50
N PRO A 683 -7.88 24.82 -11.53
CA PRO A 683 -6.54 25.33 -11.32
C PRO A 683 -5.68 25.17 -12.59
N PRO A 684 -4.66 26.04 -12.76
CA PRO A 684 -3.64 25.82 -13.77
C PRO A 684 -2.93 24.49 -13.52
N VAL A 685 -2.31 23.92 -14.55
CA VAL A 685 -1.56 22.66 -14.50
C VAL A 685 -0.13 22.94 -14.90
N ILE A 686 0.82 22.63 -14.03
CA ILE A 686 2.25 22.62 -14.36
C ILE A 686 2.56 21.31 -15.08
N GLU A 687 2.94 21.41 -16.35
CA GLU A 687 3.29 20.25 -17.20
C GLU A 687 4.71 19.76 -16.91
N SER A 688 5.65 20.70 -16.72
CA SER A 688 7.01 20.41 -16.30
C SER A 688 7.73 21.66 -15.79
N ILE A 689 8.74 21.44 -14.95
CA ILE A 689 9.78 22.42 -14.67
C ILE A 689 11.10 21.88 -15.21
N GLU A 690 11.76 22.65 -16.06
CA GLU A 690 13.00 22.26 -16.72
C GLU A 690 14.12 23.25 -16.41
N ALA A 691 15.33 22.74 -16.17
CA ALA A 691 16.55 23.53 -16.06
C ALA A 691 17.51 23.18 -17.19
N GLU A 692 18.24 24.18 -17.71
CA GLU A 692 19.27 23.95 -18.73
C GLU A 692 20.37 23.00 -18.22
N ASP A 693 20.82 23.19 -16.98
CA ASP A 693 21.72 22.27 -16.28
C ASP A 693 21.22 22.02 -14.84
N GLN A 694 21.05 20.75 -14.47
CA GLN A 694 20.62 20.33 -13.12
C GLN A 694 21.79 20.02 -12.18
N ILE A 695 23.03 20.08 -12.68
CA ILE A 695 24.24 19.98 -11.86
C ILE A 695 25.04 21.27 -12.04
N LEU A 696 25.27 21.99 -10.94
CA LEU A 696 25.95 23.29 -10.96
C LEU A 696 27.15 23.30 -10.02
N ALA A 697 28.24 23.89 -10.48
CA ALA A 697 29.33 24.30 -9.58
C ALA A 697 28.83 25.38 -8.60
N PRO A 698 29.39 25.44 -7.37
CA PRO A 698 29.09 26.51 -6.43
C PRO A 698 29.21 27.90 -7.07
N GLY A 699 28.18 28.74 -6.89
CA GLY A 699 28.11 30.09 -7.46
C GLY A 699 27.75 30.19 -8.96
N SER A 700 27.63 29.06 -9.68
CA SER A 700 27.19 29.04 -11.08
C SER A 700 25.67 29.21 -11.22
N SER A 701 25.21 29.54 -12.43
CA SER A 701 23.79 29.79 -12.71
C SER A 701 23.22 28.93 -13.83
N THR A 702 21.94 28.61 -13.75
CA THR A 702 21.16 27.96 -14.82
C THR A 702 19.87 28.74 -15.09
N THR A 703 19.38 28.68 -16.33
CA THR A 703 18.00 29.05 -16.64
C THR A 703 17.06 27.94 -16.17
N VAL A 704 15.91 28.33 -15.61
CA VAL A 704 14.83 27.42 -15.23
C VAL A 704 13.52 27.93 -15.84
N ILE A 705 12.74 27.05 -16.45
CA ILE A 705 11.47 27.35 -17.13
C ILE A 705 10.37 26.45 -16.55
N CYS A 706 9.24 27.05 -16.19
CA CYS A 706 8.01 26.36 -15.84
C CYS A 706 7.07 26.38 -17.06
N PHE A 707 6.68 25.19 -17.52
CA PHE A 707 5.67 24.99 -18.54
C PHE A 707 4.34 24.73 -17.85
N ALA A 708 3.38 25.61 -18.03
CA ALA A 708 2.06 25.48 -17.43
C ALA A 708 0.97 25.89 -18.40
N THR A 709 -0.19 25.27 -18.27
CA THR A 709 -1.41 25.56 -19.02
C THR A 709 -2.59 25.78 -18.07
N ASP A 710 -3.62 26.48 -18.52
CA ASP A 710 -4.83 26.70 -17.73
C ASP A 710 -6.04 26.13 -18.48
N PRO A 711 -6.82 25.19 -17.90
CA PRO A 711 -7.96 24.58 -18.59
C PRO A 711 -9.08 25.56 -18.96
N ASN A 712 -9.19 26.68 -18.25
CA ASN A 712 -10.14 27.75 -18.56
C ASN A 712 -9.56 28.82 -19.49
N GLU A 713 -8.30 28.66 -19.91
CA GLU A 713 -7.50 29.66 -20.64
C GLU A 713 -7.35 30.99 -19.87
N ASP A 714 -7.43 30.93 -18.54
CA ASP A 714 -7.26 32.08 -17.66
C ASP A 714 -5.78 32.54 -17.62
N LYS A 715 -5.57 33.80 -17.23
CA LYS A 715 -4.22 34.39 -17.19
C LYS A 715 -3.49 33.91 -15.94
N MET A 716 -2.30 33.33 -16.12
CA MET A 716 -1.47 32.83 -15.03
C MET A 716 -0.43 33.83 -14.51
N THR A 717 -0.09 33.68 -13.23
CA THR A 717 1.03 34.34 -12.55
C THR A 717 1.96 33.29 -11.95
N TYR A 718 3.26 33.60 -11.85
CA TYR A 718 4.28 32.63 -11.44
C TYR A 718 5.06 33.19 -10.25
N GLN A 719 5.18 32.39 -9.19
CA GLN A 719 5.94 32.71 -8.01
C GLN A 719 6.98 31.62 -7.75
N TRP A 720 8.25 32.02 -7.72
CA TRP A 720 9.36 31.11 -7.47
C TRP A 720 9.88 31.24 -6.04
N SER A 721 10.27 30.13 -5.43
CA SER A 721 10.90 30.08 -4.12
C SER A 721 12.05 29.08 -4.09
N VAL A 722 13.05 29.36 -3.25
CA VAL A 722 14.22 28.50 -3.04
C VAL A 722 14.72 28.64 -1.61
N SER A 723 15.18 27.54 -1.01
CA SER A 723 15.71 27.53 0.35
C SER A 723 17.14 28.10 0.45
N GLN A 724 17.94 27.95 -0.60
CA GLN A 724 19.34 28.38 -0.68
C GLN A 724 19.72 28.78 -2.12
N GLY A 725 20.63 29.74 -2.29
CA GLY A 725 20.96 30.34 -3.59
C GLY A 725 20.16 31.61 -3.85
N GLN A 726 20.15 32.09 -5.10
CA GLN A 726 19.49 33.34 -5.49
C GLN A 726 18.69 33.15 -6.78
N ILE A 727 17.47 33.71 -6.81
CA ILE A 727 16.62 33.76 -8.01
C ILE A 727 16.65 35.19 -8.55
N THR A 728 16.82 35.32 -9.86
CA THR A 728 16.62 36.59 -10.58
C THR A 728 15.68 36.38 -11.77
N GLY A 729 14.86 37.38 -12.09
CA GLY A 729 13.79 37.26 -13.07
C GLY A 729 12.41 37.02 -12.44
N SER A 730 11.40 36.83 -13.29
CA SER A 730 10.00 36.64 -12.89
C SER A 730 9.21 36.04 -14.05
N GLY A 731 8.03 35.48 -13.77
CA GLY A 731 7.19 34.83 -14.78
C GLY A 731 7.56 33.35 -14.94
N ASN A 732 7.25 32.78 -16.10
CA ASN A 732 7.47 31.36 -16.36
C ASN A 732 8.94 30.98 -16.56
N GLN A 733 9.86 31.95 -16.60
CA GLN A 733 11.29 31.72 -16.75
C GLN A 733 12.08 32.59 -15.75
N ILE A 734 13.05 31.97 -15.08
CA ILE A 734 13.98 32.62 -14.15
C ILE A 734 15.43 32.19 -14.42
N THR A 735 16.36 32.91 -13.79
CA THR A 735 17.75 32.47 -13.64
C THR A 735 18.01 32.16 -12.17
N PHE A 736 18.39 30.91 -11.89
CA PHE A 736 18.82 30.47 -10.57
C PHE A 736 20.35 30.51 -10.48
N THR A 737 20.88 31.08 -9.39
CA THR A 737 22.30 31.06 -9.04
C THR A 737 22.50 30.20 -7.80
N ALA A 738 23.32 29.16 -7.93
CA ALA A 738 23.64 28.23 -6.86
C ALA A 738 24.38 28.91 -5.69
N PRO A 739 24.22 28.44 -4.44
CA PRO A 739 25.02 28.92 -3.31
C PRO A 739 26.52 28.60 -3.47
N ASP A 740 27.38 29.30 -2.74
CA ASP A 740 28.85 29.15 -2.77
C ASP A 740 29.36 27.90 -2.01
N LYS A 741 28.53 26.86 -1.87
CA LYS A 741 28.88 25.59 -1.21
C LYS A 741 28.18 24.42 -1.89
N THR A 742 28.75 23.23 -1.77
CA THR A 742 28.10 21.99 -2.21
C THR A 742 26.85 21.71 -1.39
N THR A 743 25.73 21.48 -2.04
CA THR A 743 24.43 21.23 -1.40
C THR A 743 23.45 20.66 -2.42
N GLU A 744 22.30 20.23 -1.93
CA GLU A 744 21.12 19.93 -2.73
C GLU A 744 20.15 21.11 -2.64
N VAL A 745 19.47 21.45 -3.74
CA VAL A 745 18.53 22.55 -3.80
C VAL A 745 17.27 22.11 -4.53
N TYR A 746 16.11 22.43 -3.95
CA TYR A 746 14.82 22.33 -4.63
C TYR A 746 14.31 23.74 -4.94
N LEU A 747 14.01 24.00 -6.20
CA LEU A 747 13.33 25.21 -6.66
C LEU A 747 11.87 24.90 -6.91
N SER A 748 10.97 25.58 -6.20
CA SER A 748 9.53 25.45 -6.41
C SER A 748 8.97 26.64 -7.20
N CYS A 749 8.03 26.35 -8.09
CA CYS A 749 7.23 27.33 -8.81
C CYS A 749 5.76 27.10 -8.49
N THR A 750 5.10 28.12 -7.95
CA THR A 750 3.64 28.18 -7.83
C THR A 750 3.08 28.96 -9.02
N VAL A 751 2.14 28.35 -9.74
CA VAL A 751 1.40 28.99 -10.83
C VAL A 751 -0.01 29.26 -10.34
N THR A 752 -0.51 30.49 -10.48
CA THR A 752 -1.82 30.90 -9.96
C THR A 752 -2.61 31.62 -11.06
N ASP A 753 -3.86 31.22 -11.25
CA ASP A 753 -4.79 31.85 -12.20
C ASP A 753 -5.40 33.17 -11.65
N THR A 754 -6.33 33.76 -12.40
CA THR A 754 -7.02 35.00 -11.99
C THR A 754 -8.05 34.84 -10.87
N ASP A 755 -8.48 33.61 -10.62
CA ASP A 755 -9.48 33.24 -9.62
C ASP A 755 -8.84 32.70 -8.31
N ASN A 756 -7.50 32.78 -8.22
CA ASN A 756 -6.63 32.33 -7.12
C ASN A 756 -6.59 30.80 -6.93
N ALA A 757 -6.93 30.01 -7.94
CA ALA A 757 -6.56 28.60 -7.92
C ALA A 757 -5.11 28.45 -8.41
N SER A 758 -4.40 27.48 -7.85
CA SER A 758 -2.97 27.35 -8.08
C SER A 758 -2.50 25.91 -8.13
N ASP A 759 -1.42 25.69 -8.85
CA ASP A 759 -0.63 24.48 -8.84
C ASP A 759 0.82 24.79 -8.45
N ILE A 760 1.51 23.82 -7.89
CA ILE A 760 2.89 23.97 -7.42
C ILE A 760 3.69 22.72 -7.76
N ASP A 761 4.85 22.92 -8.37
CA ASP A 761 5.81 21.86 -8.65
C ASP A 761 7.23 22.34 -8.32
N SER A 762 8.19 21.42 -8.29
CA SER A 762 9.58 21.72 -7.99
C SER A 762 10.56 20.95 -8.85
N ILE A 763 11.74 21.55 -9.04
CA ILE A 763 12.89 20.92 -9.69
C ILE A 763 14.07 20.81 -8.73
N PHE A 764 14.70 19.63 -8.74
CA PHE A 764 15.93 19.36 -8.02
C PHE A 764 17.16 19.86 -8.81
N ILE A 765 18.07 20.53 -8.10
CA ILE A 765 19.38 20.97 -8.59
C ILE A 765 20.46 20.48 -7.63
N LEU A 766 21.44 19.76 -8.17
CA LEU A 766 22.60 19.25 -7.44
C LEU A 766 23.75 20.25 -7.53
N VAL A 767 24.20 20.81 -6.41
CA VAL A 767 25.33 21.74 -6.37
C VAL A 767 26.59 20.98 -5.97
N ARG A 768 27.47 20.73 -6.93
CA ARG A 768 28.74 20.00 -6.80
C ARG A 768 29.75 20.59 -7.78
N ASP A 769 31.04 20.48 -7.50
CA ASP A 769 32.07 20.83 -8.48
C ASP A 769 31.94 19.89 -9.70
N THR A 770 31.58 20.45 -10.85
CA THR A 770 31.29 19.70 -12.09
C THR A 770 32.53 19.10 -12.73
N ASP A 771 33.70 19.64 -12.40
CA ASP A 771 34.99 19.20 -12.92
C ASP A 771 35.73 18.29 -11.93
N ALA A 772 35.28 18.24 -10.67
CA ALA A 772 35.79 17.29 -9.68
C ALA A 772 35.36 15.87 -10.05
N GLY A 773 36.33 15.07 -10.49
CA GLY A 773 36.19 13.63 -10.68
C GLY A 773 37.31 12.92 -9.94
N GLN A 774 37.10 11.63 -9.66
CA GLN A 774 38.20 10.77 -9.27
C GLN A 774 39.15 10.59 -10.46
N THR A 775 40.38 10.16 -10.20
CA THR A 775 41.31 9.73 -11.26
C THR A 775 41.52 8.23 -11.16
N GLY A 776 41.39 7.52 -12.27
CA GLY A 776 41.62 6.08 -12.33
C GLY A 776 41.83 5.60 -13.76
N GLU A 777 41.52 4.35 -14.01
CA GLU A 777 41.81 3.64 -15.26
C GLU A 777 40.52 3.18 -15.96
N LEU A 778 40.58 3.13 -17.29
CA LEU A 778 39.60 2.44 -18.11
C LEU A 778 39.88 0.94 -17.99
N VAL A 779 38.93 0.19 -17.45
CA VAL A 779 39.07 -1.24 -17.12
C VAL A 779 38.62 -2.14 -18.27
N LEU A 780 37.58 -1.72 -19.00
CA LEU A 780 37.02 -2.47 -20.10
C LEU A 780 36.46 -1.52 -21.16
N HIS A 781 36.74 -1.81 -22.43
CA HIS A 781 36.20 -1.05 -23.56
C HIS A 781 35.86 -1.95 -24.75
N TYR A 782 34.57 -2.07 -25.06
CA TYR A 782 34.05 -2.82 -26.22
C TYR A 782 33.34 -1.90 -27.21
N GLU A 783 33.82 -1.87 -28.45
CA GLU A 783 33.15 -1.20 -29.59
C GLU A 783 32.18 -2.15 -30.34
N PHE A 784 32.12 -3.44 -29.97
CA PHE A 784 31.27 -4.45 -30.61
C PHE A 784 31.37 -4.54 -32.15
N ASP A 785 32.56 -4.24 -32.67
CA ASP A 785 32.98 -4.28 -34.09
C ASP A 785 33.14 -5.72 -34.62
N GLY A 786 32.08 -6.52 -34.50
CA GLY A 786 32.08 -7.95 -34.86
C GLY A 786 32.86 -8.85 -33.90
N ASN A 787 33.31 -8.31 -32.77
CA ASN A 787 34.02 -9.02 -31.69
C ASN A 787 33.78 -8.31 -30.34
N THR A 788 34.22 -8.94 -29.25
CA THR A 788 34.19 -8.43 -27.87
C THR A 788 35.61 -8.32 -27.30
N ASN A 789 36.55 -7.84 -28.12
CA ASN A 789 37.94 -7.63 -27.68
C ASN A 789 38.03 -6.37 -26.82
N ASP A 790 38.78 -6.45 -25.73
CA ASP A 790 38.99 -5.34 -24.81
C ASP A 790 40.02 -4.34 -25.35
N LEU A 791 39.55 -3.16 -25.72
CA LEU A 791 40.38 -2.06 -26.22
C LEU A 791 41.01 -1.20 -25.12
N SER A 792 40.73 -1.51 -23.84
CA SER A 792 41.37 -0.81 -22.72
C SER A 792 42.85 -1.19 -22.55
N GLY A 793 43.23 -2.38 -23.04
CA GLY A 793 44.57 -2.95 -22.89
C GLY A 793 44.74 -3.88 -21.68
N ASN A 794 43.67 -4.13 -20.92
CA ASN A 794 43.71 -4.98 -19.72
C ASN A 794 43.46 -6.47 -19.99
N GLY A 795 43.13 -6.83 -21.23
CA GLY A 795 42.92 -8.22 -21.64
C GLY A 795 41.63 -8.83 -21.11
N ASN A 796 40.65 -7.99 -20.76
CA ASN A 796 39.32 -8.41 -20.33
C ASN A 796 38.45 -8.78 -21.54
N ASP A 797 38.92 -9.66 -22.43
CA ASP A 797 38.19 -10.07 -23.64
C ASP A 797 36.93 -10.88 -23.28
N GLY A 798 35.81 -10.57 -23.93
CA GLY A 798 34.51 -11.20 -23.65
C GLY A 798 34.31 -12.49 -24.43
N ASN A 799 33.72 -13.50 -23.78
CA ASN A 799 33.27 -14.74 -24.40
C ASN A 799 31.80 -14.61 -24.81
N VAL A 800 31.51 -14.68 -26.11
CA VAL A 800 30.16 -14.48 -26.65
C VAL A 800 29.40 -15.80 -26.77
N TYR A 801 28.19 -15.86 -26.23
CA TYR A 801 27.30 -17.01 -26.31
C TYR A 801 25.93 -16.59 -26.86
N ASN A 802 25.51 -17.16 -27.98
CA ASN A 802 24.18 -16.96 -28.58
C ASN A 802 23.77 -15.49 -28.84
N CYS A 803 24.73 -14.57 -28.94
CA CYS A 803 24.52 -13.20 -29.42
C CYS A 803 24.84 -13.09 -30.91
N THR A 804 24.27 -12.07 -31.56
CA THR A 804 24.59 -11.73 -32.95
C THR A 804 25.01 -10.28 -33.07
N TYR A 805 25.95 -10.00 -33.98
CA TYR A 805 26.31 -8.62 -34.30
C TYR A 805 25.30 -8.04 -35.30
N VAL A 806 24.82 -6.83 -35.01
CA VAL A 806 23.76 -6.14 -35.73
C VAL A 806 24.18 -4.71 -36.08
N LYS A 807 23.23 -3.89 -36.55
CA LYS A 807 23.50 -2.50 -36.87
C LYS A 807 23.61 -1.64 -35.62
N ASP A 808 24.53 -0.69 -35.62
CA ASP A 808 24.64 0.35 -34.58
C ASP A 808 23.56 1.45 -34.75
N MET A 809 23.66 2.48 -33.90
CA MET A 809 22.84 3.69 -33.94
C MET A 809 22.95 4.49 -35.25
N PHE A 810 24.01 4.30 -36.03
CA PHE A 810 24.23 4.94 -37.33
C PHE A 810 23.81 4.06 -38.52
N GLY A 811 23.33 2.84 -38.26
CA GLY A 811 22.91 1.88 -39.28
C GLY A 811 24.04 1.09 -39.93
N LEU A 812 25.26 1.15 -39.39
CA LEU A 812 26.44 0.42 -39.87
C LEU A 812 26.38 -1.04 -39.42
N ASN A 813 26.59 -1.98 -40.34
CA ASN A 813 26.45 -3.42 -40.05
C ASN A 813 27.58 -3.96 -39.16
N ASN A 814 27.22 -4.87 -38.25
CA ASN A 814 28.12 -5.56 -37.31
C ASN A 814 28.91 -4.60 -36.40
N LYS A 815 28.23 -3.54 -35.95
CA LYS A 815 28.78 -2.48 -35.10
C LYS A 815 28.10 -2.40 -33.73
N ALA A 816 27.20 -3.33 -33.44
CA ALA A 816 26.55 -3.46 -32.13
C ALA A 816 26.24 -4.93 -31.88
N ILE A 817 25.98 -5.31 -30.63
CA ILE A 817 25.68 -6.69 -30.24
C ILE A 817 24.22 -6.82 -29.78
N SER A 818 23.53 -7.87 -30.24
CA SER A 818 22.14 -8.18 -29.90
C SER A 818 22.05 -9.36 -28.95
N PHE A 819 21.28 -9.20 -27.89
CA PHE A 819 20.98 -10.20 -26.87
C PHE A 819 19.54 -10.71 -27.03
N ASN A 820 19.35 -12.02 -26.87
CA ASN A 820 18.03 -12.63 -26.81
C ASN A 820 17.71 -13.06 -25.38
N ALA A 821 16.42 -13.01 -25.02
CA ALA A 821 15.96 -13.27 -23.66
C ALA A 821 16.16 -14.71 -23.15
N SER A 822 16.55 -15.67 -24.01
CA SER A 822 16.66 -17.07 -23.61
C SER A 822 18.08 -17.44 -23.21
N THR A 823 19.08 -17.07 -24.02
CA THR A 823 20.45 -17.62 -23.89
C THR A 823 21.56 -16.66 -24.31
N GLY A 824 21.23 -15.46 -24.82
CA GLY A 824 22.22 -14.51 -25.31
C GLY A 824 22.99 -13.86 -24.17
N LYS A 825 24.31 -14.03 -24.12
CA LYS A 825 25.17 -13.41 -23.10
C LYS A 825 26.61 -13.21 -23.56
N VAL A 826 27.31 -12.30 -22.89
CA VAL A 826 28.77 -12.19 -22.95
C VAL A 826 29.32 -12.33 -21.54
N THR A 827 30.32 -13.20 -21.32
CA THR A 827 30.97 -13.35 -20.02
C THR A 827 32.43 -12.92 -20.06
N VAL A 828 32.90 -12.29 -18.99
CA VAL A 828 34.30 -11.90 -18.79
C VAL A 828 34.78 -12.54 -17.49
N PRO A 829 35.76 -13.45 -17.54
CA PRO A 829 36.25 -14.13 -16.35
C PRO A 829 36.68 -13.16 -15.25
N ASN A 830 36.18 -13.39 -14.05
CA ASN A 830 36.47 -12.55 -12.90
C ASN A 830 37.98 -12.52 -12.60
N ASN A 831 38.50 -11.33 -12.29
CA ASN A 831 39.91 -11.13 -11.92
C ASN A 831 40.06 -9.94 -10.96
N GLU A 832 41.26 -9.74 -10.43
CA GLU A 832 41.54 -8.65 -9.48
C GLU A 832 41.29 -7.26 -10.09
N GLY A 833 41.59 -7.07 -11.38
CA GLY A 833 41.38 -5.81 -12.09
C GLY A 833 39.90 -5.44 -12.29
N LEU A 834 38.99 -6.42 -12.24
CA LEU A 834 37.55 -6.19 -12.24
C LEU A 834 36.97 -5.98 -10.83
N ASN A 835 37.73 -6.30 -9.77
CA ASN A 835 37.31 -6.21 -8.36
C ASN A 835 37.73 -4.90 -7.66
N PHE A 836 37.75 -3.78 -8.38
CA PHE A 836 37.94 -2.43 -7.82
C PHE A 836 36.80 -2.03 -6.86
N GLN A 837 37.06 -1.08 -5.95
CA GLN A 837 36.11 -0.78 -4.86
C GLN A 837 35.80 0.70 -4.62
N GLU A 838 36.70 1.61 -5.01
CA GLU A 838 36.62 3.03 -4.59
C GLU A 838 35.71 3.90 -5.48
N GLY A 839 35.35 3.40 -6.67
CA GLY A 839 34.50 4.10 -7.61
C GLY A 839 34.17 3.24 -8.82
N LEU A 840 33.18 3.66 -9.59
CA LEU A 840 32.72 2.98 -10.78
C LEU A 840 32.11 4.00 -11.74
N THR A 841 32.48 3.91 -13.01
CA THR A 841 31.65 4.44 -14.09
C THR A 841 31.36 3.34 -15.08
N VAL A 842 30.09 3.12 -15.41
CA VAL A 842 29.68 2.23 -16.50
C VAL A 842 28.86 3.03 -17.50
N SER A 843 29.24 2.98 -18.77
CA SER A 843 28.54 3.71 -19.83
C SER A 843 28.43 2.90 -21.13
N TYR A 844 27.28 2.95 -21.79
CA TYR A 844 27.03 2.25 -23.04
C TYR A 844 25.79 2.80 -23.75
N TRP A 845 25.70 2.54 -25.05
CA TRP A 845 24.47 2.71 -25.81
C TRP A 845 23.58 1.47 -25.66
N ILE A 846 22.28 1.67 -25.49
CA ILE A 846 21.28 0.61 -25.39
C ILE A 846 20.07 0.87 -26.28
N GLN A 847 19.55 -0.17 -26.90
CA GLN A 847 18.23 -0.20 -27.53
C GLN A 847 17.46 -1.40 -27.00
N VAL A 848 16.33 -1.16 -26.34
CA VAL A 848 15.51 -2.23 -25.76
C VAL A 848 14.56 -2.78 -26.83
N ASN A 849 14.52 -4.11 -27.00
CA ASN A 849 13.58 -4.74 -27.93
C ASN A 849 12.26 -5.08 -27.24
N GLN A 850 12.32 -5.55 -25.99
CA GLN A 850 11.17 -6.03 -25.24
C GLN A 850 11.37 -5.84 -23.74
N TYR A 851 10.29 -5.48 -23.05
CA TYR A 851 10.19 -5.46 -21.59
C TYR A 851 9.46 -6.68 -21.05
N TYR A 852 9.71 -6.97 -19.78
CA TYR A 852 9.07 -8.02 -19.01
C TYR A 852 8.42 -7.42 -17.76
N ASP A 853 7.56 -8.19 -17.10
CA ASP A 853 6.94 -7.87 -15.81
C ASP A 853 7.91 -8.02 -14.62
N HIS A 854 9.10 -8.57 -14.87
CA HIS A 854 10.23 -8.64 -13.97
C HIS A 854 11.40 -7.78 -14.49
N GLU A 855 12.41 -7.59 -13.63
CA GLU A 855 13.62 -6.87 -13.97
C GLU A 855 14.46 -7.61 -15.05
N SER A 856 15.24 -6.87 -15.84
CA SER A 856 16.20 -7.46 -16.79
C SER A 856 17.56 -6.77 -16.73
N TYR A 857 18.65 -7.51 -16.98
CA TYR A 857 20.01 -7.08 -16.62
C TYR A 857 20.90 -6.89 -17.87
N PRO A 858 21.09 -5.66 -18.38
CA PRO A 858 22.05 -5.40 -19.45
C PRO A 858 23.50 -5.65 -19.04
N VAL A 859 23.93 -5.19 -17.86
CA VAL A 859 25.32 -5.33 -17.37
C VAL A 859 25.29 -5.66 -15.88
N SER A 860 25.93 -6.76 -15.48
CA SER A 860 25.99 -7.19 -14.08
C SER A 860 27.35 -7.76 -13.72
N HIS A 861 27.92 -7.32 -12.61
CA HIS A 861 29.09 -7.96 -12.00
C HIS A 861 28.75 -8.32 -10.56
N GLY A 862 28.35 -9.57 -10.34
CA GLY A 862 27.94 -10.07 -9.03
C GLY A 862 26.54 -9.63 -8.56
N ASN A 863 25.76 -8.94 -9.37
CA ASN A 863 24.38 -8.54 -9.10
C ASN A 863 24.13 -7.64 -7.87
N TRP A 864 22.85 -7.41 -7.55
CA TRP A 864 22.43 -6.52 -6.46
C TRP A 864 22.78 -7.05 -5.06
N THR A 865 22.91 -8.37 -4.89
CA THR A 865 23.23 -9.00 -3.60
C THR A 865 24.71 -9.05 -3.28
N THR A 866 25.60 -9.04 -4.28
CA THR A 866 27.04 -9.17 -4.02
C THR A 866 27.88 -7.99 -4.46
N ARG A 867 27.48 -7.18 -5.45
CA ARG A 867 28.36 -6.11 -5.97
C ARG A 867 27.65 -4.99 -6.74
N TRP A 868 27.49 -5.03 -8.07
CA TRP A 868 26.84 -3.93 -8.81
C TRP A 868 26.19 -4.40 -10.11
N LYS A 869 25.18 -3.67 -10.56
CA LYS A 869 24.51 -3.90 -11.84
C LYS A 869 23.85 -2.66 -12.41
N THR A 870 23.65 -2.67 -13.72
CA THR A 870 22.60 -1.89 -14.38
C THR A 870 21.49 -2.83 -14.82
N SER A 871 20.24 -2.38 -14.68
CA SER A 871 19.06 -3.16 -15.01
C SER A 871 17.91 -2.30 -15.53
N LEU A 872 16.87 -2.95 -16.03
CA LEU A 872 15.65 -2.33 -16.49
C LEU A 872 14.48 -2.81 -15.62
N THR A 873 13.82 -1.88 -14.94
CA THR A 873 12.66 -2.13 -14.07
C THR A 873 11.57 -1.11 -14.40
N ASP A 874 10.33 -1.57 -14.62
CA ASP A 874 9.20 -0.75 -15.11
C ASP A 874 9.59 0.25 -16.22
N LYS A 875 10.36 -0.22 -17.22
CA LYS A 875 10.88 0.56 -18.37
C LYS A 875 11.89 1.67 -18.05
N HIS A 876 12.33 1.80 -16.80
CA HIS A 876 13.37 2.73 -16.38
C HIS A 876 14.71 2.00 -16.21
N LEU A 877 15.81 2.73 -16.34
CA LEU A 877 17.12 2.21 -15.98
C LEU A 877 17.30 2.30 -14.46
N ARG A 878 17.76 1.21 -13.86
CA ARG A 878 18.26 1.17 -12.49
C ARG A 878 19.76 0.96 -12.47
N PHE A 879 20.47 1.71 -11.64
CA PHE A 879 21.86 1.48 -11.28
C PHE A 879 21.96 1.13 -9.80
N THR A 880 22.56 -0.02 -9.52
CA THR A 880 22.66 -0.57 -8.17
C THR A 880 24.12 -0.69 -7.75
N ILE A 881 24.44 -0.21 -6.55
CA ILE A 881 25.70 -0.50 -5.85
C ILE A 881 25.37 -1.23 -4.54
N ASN A 882 26.01 -2.37 -4.33
CA ASN A 882 26.11 -3.06 -3.06
C ASN A 882 27.52 -2.83 -2.52
N GLY A 883 27.61 -2.07 -1.43
CA GLY A 883 28.85 -1.67 -0.81
C GLY A 883 28.90 -1.94 0.69
N SER A 884 29.99 -1.51 1.31
CA SER A 884 30.23 -1.69 2.74
C SER A 884 29.15 -1.07 3.64
N ASN A 885 28.42 -0.08 3.14
CA ASN A 885 27.40 0.68 3.88
C ASN A 885 25.97 0.35 3.44
N GLY A 886 25.77 -0.79 2.74
CA GLY A 886 24.46 -1.27 2.32
C GLY A 886 24.28 -1.30 0.80
N ILE A 887 23.02 -1.34 0.38
CA ILE A 887 22.62 -1.45 -1.03
C ILE A 887 21.86 -0.19 -1.42
N ILE A 888 22.24 0.41 -2.54
CA ILE A 888 21.56 1.59 -3.08
C ILE A 888 21.12 1.34 -4.52
N ASP A 889 19.86 1.66 -4.79
CA ASP A 889 19.27 1.69 -6.13
C ASP A 889 19.00 3.14 -6.54
N VAL A 890 19.44 3.52 -7.74
CA VAL A 890 19.17 4.81 -8.36
C VAL A 890 18.49 4.58 -9.70
N ASP A 891 17.26 5.08 -9.84
CA ASP A 891 16.45 4.92 -11.05
C ASP A 891 16.46 6.19 -11.90
N SER A 892 16.40 6.04 -13.23
CA SER A 892 16.17 7.15 -14.15
C SER A 892 14.71 7.61 -14.09
N LYS A 893 14.43 8.89 -14.37
CA LYS A 893 13.06 9.40 -14.56
C LYS A 893 12.51 9.11 -15.95
N THR A 894 13.38 9.02 -16.95
CA THR A 894 13.00 8.74 -18.33
C THR A 894 12.64 7.27 -18.54
N GLU A 895 11.42 7.01 -19.03
CA GLU A 895 11.04 5.71 -19.60
C GLU A 895 11.80 5.45 -20.92
N LEU A 896 12.53 4.35 -20.98
CA LEU A 896 13.27 3.95 -22.18
C LEU A 896 12.33 3.27 -23.18
N LYS A 897 11.95 4.00 -24.24
CA LYS A 897 11.08 3.44 -25.31
C LYS A 897 11.77 2.33 -26.11
N THR A 898 11.03 1.27 -26.44
CA THR A 898 11.53 0.16 -27.27
C THR A 898 11.94 0.64 -28.68
N GLY A 899 12.97 0.02 -29.25
CA GLY A 899 13.47 0.34 -30.59
C GLY A 899 14.16 1.71 -30.72
N LYS A 900 14.31 2.47 -29.63
CA LYS A 900 15.08 3.73 -29.58
C LYS A 900 16.41 3.52 -28.87
N TRP A 901 17.45 4.17 -29.38
CA TRP A 901 18.78 4.21 -28.76
C TRP A 901 18.82 5.28 -27.65
N TYR A 902 19.42 4.91 -26.52
CA TYR A 902 19.74 5.80 -25.40
C TYR A 902 21.19 5.59 -24.98
N TYR A 903 21.86 6.65 -24.57
CA TYR A 903 23.18 6.57 -23.95
C TYR A 903 23.04 6.55 -22.43
N ILE A 904 23.49 5.47 -21.82
CA ILE A 904 23.39 5.23 -20.38
C ILE A 904 24.72 5.54 -19.72
N THR A 905 24.70 6.18 -18.55
CA THR A 905 25.88 6.25 -17.68
C THR A 905 25.48 6.12 -16.21
N GLY A 906 26.02 5.12 -15.52
CA GLY A 906 26.00 5.02 -14.06
C GLY A 906 27.33 5.47 -13.48
N VAL A 907 27.30 6.35 -12.47
CA VAL A 907 28.50 6.88 -11.81
C VAL A 907 28.40 6.67 -10.30
N PHE A 908 29.41 6.02 -9.72
CA PHE A 908 29.66 5.98 -8.29
C PHE A 908 31.06 6.56 -8.02
N ASN A 909 31.13 7.63 -7.24
CA ASN A 909 32.39 8.34 -6.98
C ASN A 909 32.88 8.17 -5.52
N GLY A 910 32.34 7.20 -4.79
CA GLY A 910 32.64 6.96 -3.38
C GLY A 910 31.82 7.78 -2.39
N THR A 911 31.04 8.76 -2.85
CA THR A 911 30.13 9.59 -2.01
C THR A 911 28.74 9.78 -2.61
N ASP A 912 28.61 9.60 -3.91
CA ASP A 912 27.39 9.79 -4.69
C ASP A 912 27.20 8.63 -5.66
N CYS A 913 25.95 8.21 -5.85
CA CYS A 913 25.51 7.29 -6.89
C CYS A 913 24.54 8.03 -7.84
N LEU A 914 24.83 8.03 -9.13
CA LEU A 914 24.12 8.82 -10.13
C LEU A 914 23.79 8.01 -11.37
N VAL A 915 22.67 8.35 -11.99
CA VAL A 915 22.24 7.84 -13.30
C VAL A 915 22.07 9.00 -14.27
N PHE A 916 22.64 8.82 -15.46
CA PHE A 916 22.50 9.72 -16.59
C PHE A 916 21.91 9.00 -17.79
N ILE A 917 20.99 9.67 -18.48
CA ILE A 917 20.47 9.26 -19.78
C ILE A 917 20.76 10.38 -20.78
N ASP A 918 21.36 10.04 -21.92
CA ASP A 918 21.72 10.99 -22.98
C ASP A 918 22.52 12.20 -22.43
N GLY A 919 23.43 11.92 -21.49
CA GLY A 919 24.30 12.92 -20.86
C GLY A 919 23.62 13.83 -19.83
N LYS A 920 22.32 13.65 -19.56
CA LYS A 920 21.56 14.44 -18.56
C LYS A 920 21.40 13.66 -17.26
N LEU A 921 21.46 14.35 -16.12
CA LEU A 921 21.22 13.75 -14.81
C LEU A 921 19.75 13.35 -14.68
N GLU A 922 19.50 12.09 -14.34
CA GLU A 922 18.15 11.53 -14.24
C GLU A 922 17.87 10.95 -12.85
N GLY A 923 18.90 10.51 -12.12
CA GLY A 923 18.78 10.01 -10.76
C GLY A 923 20.02 10.28 -9.92
N TYR A 924 19.84 10.50 -8.63
CA TYR A 924 20.89 10.80 -7.65
C TYR A 924 20.52 10.26 -6.27
N LYS A 925 21.48 9.62 -5.59
CA LYS A 925 21.44 9.40 -4.14
C LYS A 925 22.84 9.58 -3.53
N PRO A 926 22.99 10.21 -2.36
CA PRO A 926 24.23 10.15 -1.61
C PRO A 926 24.46 8.71 -1.16
N PHE A 927 25.67 8.20 -1.35
CA PHE A 927 26.05 6.86 -0.92
C PHE A 927 27.56 6.78 -0.77
N ASP A 928 28.04 6.44 0.41
CA ASP A 928 29.47 6.32 0.69
C ASP A 928 29.88 4.87 0.95
N GLY A 929 31.19 4.63 0.98
CA GLY A 929 31.77 3.32 1.24
C GLY A 929 32.41 2.67 0.01
N LEU A 930 32.76 1.40 0.17
CA LEU A 930 33.48 0.62 -0.84
C LEU A 930 32.54 -0.37 -1.52
N ILE A 931 32.64 -0.51 -2.85
CA ILE A 931 31.93 -1.55 -3.59
C ILE A 931 32.44 -2.92 -3.12
N ASN A 932 31.51 -3.85 -2.86
CA ASN A 932 31.85 -5.21 -2.41
C ASN A 932 32.50 -6.03 -3.53
N GLN A 933 33.44 -6.92 -3.18
CA GLN A 933 34.08 -7.84 -4.12
C GLN A 933 33.19 -9.04 -4.42
N THR A 934 33.39 -9.67 -5.57
CA THR A 934 32.64 -10.88 -5.95
C THR A 934 33.54 -11.91 -6.60
N ASN A 935 33.10 -13.18 -6.54
CA ASN A 935 33.73 -14.29 -7.26
C ASN A 935 33.02 -14.60 -8.59
N TYR A 936 31.90 -13.92 -8.89
CA TYR A 936 31.17 -14.10 -10.14
C TYR A 936 31.84 -13.35 -11.29
N ASP A 937 31.76 -13.93 -12.49
CA ASP A 937 32.18 -13.29 -13.73
C ASP A 937 31.31 -12.05 -14.03
N LEU A 938 31.91 -11.05 -14.68
CA LEU A 938 31.13 -9.96 -15.27
C LEU A 938 30.32 -10.55 -16.43
N VAL A 939 29.03 -10.26 -16.46
CA VAL A 939 28.11 -10.75 -17.49
C VAL A 939 27.32 -9.61 -18.12
N LEU A 940 27.22 -9.66 -19.44
CA LEU A 940 26.30 -8.82 -20.21
C LEU A 940 25.09 -9.66 -20.61
N GLY A 941 23.91 -9.13 -20.36
CA GLY A 941 22.63 -9.72 -20.76
C GLY A 941 21.98 -10.70 -19.78
N GLN A 942 22.57 -10.92 -18.59
CA GLN A 942 22.01 -11.75 -17.52
C GLN A 942 22.29 -11.13 -16.13
N ASP A 943 21.61 -11.64 -15.10
CA ASP A 943 21.84 -11.31 -13.69
C ASP A 943 23.19 -11.89 -13.20
N LEU A 944 23.30 -13.22 -13.15
CA LEU A 944 24.54 -13.95 -12.94
C LEU A 944 24.83 -14.87 -14.14
N PRO A 945 26.08 -15.33 -14.33
CA PRO A 945 26.40 -16.28 -15.40
C PRO A 945 25.53 -17.54 -15.32
N ASP A 946 24.83 -17.85 -16.42
CA ASP A 946 23.95 -19.04 -16.56
C ASP A 946 22.63 -18.99 -15.77
N GLU A 947 22.34 -17.88 -15.09
CA GLU A 947 21.04 -17.69 -14.44
C GLU A 947 19.99 -17.26 -15.46
N GLN A 948 18.92 -18.05 -15.56
CA GLN A 948 17.82 -17.83 -16.51
C GLN A 948 16.64 -17.23 -15.74
N GLY A 949 16.14 -16.08 -16.19
CA GLY A 949 14.96 -15.43 -15.60
C GLY A 949 14.96 -13.91 -15.77
N PHE A 950 16.14 -13.29 -15.71
CA PHE A 950 16.29 -11.83 -15.75
C PHE A 950 17.09 -11.33 -16.96
N ASN A 951 16.99 -12.06 -18.07
CA ASN A 951 17.82 -11.82 -19.25
C ASN A 951 17.40 -10.55 -20.00
N PHE A 952 18.38 -9.84 -20.53
CA PHE A 952 18.15 -8.66 -21.36
C PHE A 952 17.76 -9.06 -22.79
N ASN A 953 16.74 -8.39 -23.32
CA ASN A 953 16.35 -8.49 -24.73
C ASN A 953 16.49 -7.13 -25.41
N GLY A 954 17.60 -6.97 -26.14
CA GLY A 954 17.93 -5.70 -26.77
C GLY A 954 19.30 -5.70 -27.43
N VAL A 955 19.73 -4.51 -27.81
CA VAL A 955 20.99 -4.26 -28.51
C VAL A 955 21.84 -3.32 -27.64
N MET A 956 23.14 -3.57 -27.59
CA MET A 956 24.12 -2.75 -26.88
C MET A 956 25.25 -2.34 -27.83
N ASP A 957 25.79 -1.15 -27.59
CA ASP A 957 26.97 -0.66 -28.29
C ASP A 957 27.89 0.17 -27.34
N LYS A 958 29.20 0.24 -27.65
CA LYS A 958 30.22 1.08 -26.99
C LYS A 958 30.28 1.00 -25.46
N LEU A 959 30.40 -0.22 -24.91
CA LEU A 959 30.52 -0.43 -23.47
C LEU A 959 31.87 0.04 -22.94
N ARG A 960 31.85 0.89 -21.90
CA ARG A 960 33.02 1.33 -21.14
C ARG A 960 32.79 1.14 -19.65
N ILE A 961 33.80 0.61 -18.97
CA ILE A 961 33.83 0.49 -17.51
C ILE A 961 35.13 1.15 -17.00
N TYR A 962 34.99 2.07 -16.06
CA TYR A 962 36.09 2.73 -15.36
C TYR A 962 36.04 2.33 -13.88
N ASN A 963 37.21 2.18 -13.25
CA ASN A 963 37.31 1.87 -11.81
C ASN A 963 37.17 3.10 -10.90
N TYR A 964 36.57 4.18 -11.41
CA TYR A 964 36.42 5.45 -10.72
C TYR A 964 35.19 6.20 -11.24
N GLY A 965 34.65 7.09 -10.43
CA GLY A 965 33.60 8.02 -10.83
C GLY A 965 34.17 9.16 -11.68
N ILE A 966 33.84 9.20 -12.96
CA ILE A 966 34.21 10.32 -13.84
C ILE A 966 33.46 11.59 -13.41
N SER A 967 34.03 12.76 -13.70
CA SER A 967 33.37 14.03 -13.37
C SER A 967 32.08 14.21 -14.17
N TYR A 968 31.13 14.94 -13.62
CA TYR A 968 29.83 15.17 -14.25
C TYR A 968 29.96 15.88 -15.60
N GLY A 969 30.86 16.87 -15.69
CA GLY A 969 31.18 17.53 -16.96
C GLY A 969 31.68 16.52 -18.01
N LYS A 970 32.44 15.50 -17.58
CA LYS A 970 32.99 14.49 -18.49
C LYS A 970 31.94 13.55 -19.05
N VAL A 971 30.89 13.21 -18.29
CA VAL A 971 29.76 12.40 -18.77
C VAL A 971 29.14 13.06 -20.01
N LYS A 972 28.83 14.36 -19.91
CA LYS A 972 28.25 15.15 -21.01
C LYS A 972 29.18 15.22 -22.21
N GLU A 973 30.47 15.49 -21.99
CA GLU A 973 31.47 15.52 -23.07
C GLU A 973 31.56 14.18 -23.84
N ILE A 974 31.56 13.05 -23.12
CA ILE A 974 31.62 11.73 -23.75
C ILE A 974 30.36 11.52 -24.60
N TYR A 975 29.18 11.72 -24.04
CA TYR A 975 27.92 11.59 -24.79
C TYR A 975 27.91 12.45 -26.06
N GLU A 976 28.24 13.74 -25.95
CA GLU A 976 28.27 14.68 -27.07
C GLU A 976 29.27 14.25 -28.15
N SER A 977 30.42 13.70 -27.75
CA SER A 977 31.42 13.16 -28.68
C SER A 977 30.95 11.91 -29.42
N GLU A 978 30.06 11.11 -28.82
CA GLU A 978 29.52 9.87 -29.39
C GLU A 978 28.36 10.11 -30.37
N ILE A 979 27.55 11.15 -30.14
CA ILE A 979 26.48 11.56 -31.08
C ILE A 979 26.97 12.49 -32.19
N SER A 980 28.13 13.12 -31.99
CA SER A 980 28.80 13.89 -33.02
C SER A 980 29.35 12.91 -34.04
N SER A 981 28.67 12.77 -35.18
CA SER A 981 29.27 12.07 -36.31
C SER A 981 30.60 12.76 -36.59
N VAL A 982 31.71 12.03 -36.39
CA VAL A 982 32.86 12.26 -37.26
C VAL A 982 32.31 11.91 -38.63
N ASP A 983 31.81 12.92 -39.35
CA ASP A 983 31.64 12.82 -40.78
C ASP A 983 32.98 12.24 -41.24
N ASP A 984 32.93 11.01 -41.73
CA ASP A 984 34.04 10.41 -42.42
C ASP A 984 34.24 11.32 -43.63
N HIS A 985 35.05 12.36 -43.44
CA HIS A 985 35.27 13.40 -44.43
C HIS A 985 36.03 12.71 -45.54
N SER A 986 35.29 12.15 -46.48
CA SER A 986 35.82 11.76 -47.78
C SER A 986 36.68 12.93 -48.27
N PHE A 987 37.99 12.71 -48.36
CA PHE A 987 38.92 13.67 -48.94
C PHE A 987 38.53 13.85 -50.42
N SER A 988 37.61 14.78 -50.66
CA SER A 988 37.13 15.19 -51.96
C SER A 988 37.84 16.49 -52.36
N THR A 989 38.23 16.55 -53.64
CA THR A 989 39.16 17.46 -54.32
C THR A 989 38.76 18.94 -54.41
N GLY A 990 38.32 19.56 -53.30
CA GLY A 990 38.21 21.01 -53.18
C GLY A 990 39.58 21.67 -53.03
N ILE A 991 39.87 22.71 -53.82
CA ILE A 991 41.16 23.41 -53.81
C ILE A 991 41.07 24.63 -52.88
N VAL A 992 41.66 24.54 -51.68
CA VAL A 992 42.01 25.70 -50.85
C VAL A 992 43.44 26.10 -51.17
N ASN A 993 43.60 27.27 -51.78
CA ASN A 993 44.87 27.85 -52.15
C ASN A 993 45.30 28.89 -51.11
N LEU A 994 46.57 28.82 -50.72
CA LEU A 994 47.19 29.76 -49.79
C LEU A 994 48.44 30.34 -50.41
N TYR A 995 48.45 31.64 -50.64
CA TYR A 995 49.59 32.29 -51.28
C TYR A 995 49.82 33.73 -50.78
N PRO A 996 51.10 34.18 -50.73
CA PRO A 996 52.30 33.35 -50.87
C PRO A 996 52.47 32.43 -49.65
N ASN A 997 52.91 31.19 -49.86
CA ASN A 997 53.31 30.28 -48.79
C ASN A 997 54.64 29.61 -49.20
N PRO A 998 55.79 29.98 -48.61
CA PRO A 998 55.93 30.73 -47.36
C PRO A 998 55.52 32.22 -47.44
N ALA A 999 54.87 32.70 -46.38
CA ALA A 999 54.36 34.07 -46.23
C ALA A 999 55.29 34.91 -45.34
N THR A 1000 55.31 36.24 -45.51
CA THR A 1000 55.98 37.16 -44.56
C THR A 1000 54.97 37.76 -43.60
N ASN A 1001 54.28 38.82 -44.00
CA ASN A 1001 53.32 39.55 -43.16
C ASN A 1001 51.87 39.45 -43.62
N LYS A 1002 51.62 38.84 -44.78
CA LYS A 1002 50.27 38.67 -45.35
C LYS A 1002 50.16 37.32 -46.03
N LEU A 1003 48.99 36.70 -45.88
CA LEU A 1003 48.62 35.46 -46.53
C LEU A 1003 47.23 35.64 -47.14
N GLN A 1004 47.06 35.23 -48.40
CA GLN A 1004 45.76 35.18 -49.04
C GLN A 1004 45.25 33.75 -49.04
N LEU A 1005 43.99 33.60 -48.66
CA LEU A 1005 43.23 32.36 -48.75
C LEU A 1005 42.21 32.50 -49.86
N GLU A 1006 42.22 31.53 -50.77
CA GLU A 1006 41.28 31.42 -51.88
C GLU A 1006 40.63 30.04 -51.91
N MET A 1007 39.30 30.02 -52.02
CA MET A 1007 38.51 28.81 -52.24
C MET A 1007 37.81 28.86 -53.60
N VAL A 1008 38.04 27.84 -54.42
CA VAL A 1008 37.43 27.68 -55.75
C VAL A 1008 36.49 26.46 -55.76
N ASN A 1009 35.33 26.58 -56.41
CA ASN A 1009 34.20 25.62 -56.51
C ASN A 1009 33.17 25.65 -55.37
N ASN A 1010 32.33 26.70 -55.35
CA ASN A 1010 31.03 26.78 -54.64
C ASN A 1010 31.01 26.36 -53.15
N PRO A 1011 31.67 27.11 -52.24
CA PRO A 1011 31.28 27.04 -50.83
C PRO A 1011 29.87 27.61 -50.68
N SER A 1012 28.93 26.84 -50.11
CA SER A 1012 27.59 27.33 -49.74
C SER A 1012 27.44 27.27 -48.23
N GLY A 1013 27.26 28.42 -47.59
CA GLY A 1013 27.13 28.55 -46.13
C GLY A 1013 28.07 29.58 -45.52
N LYS A 1014 28.16 29.56 -44.18
CA LYS A 1014 29.12 30.37 -43.41
C LYS A 1014 30.49 29.71 -43.47
N ILE A 1015 31.51 30.48 -43.83
CA ILE A 1015 32.90 30.00 -43.87
C ILE A 1015 33.60 30.43 -42.60
N LYS A 1016 34.10 29.47 -41.82
CA LYS A 1016 34.94 29.69 -40.65
C LYS A 1016 36.39 29.37 -40.98
N VAL A 1017 37.29 30.28 -40.63
CA VAL A 1017 38.74 30.15 -40.83
C VAL A 1017 39.43 30.29 -39.48
N THR A 1018 40.30 29.36 -39.12
CA THR A 1018 41.09 29.40 -37.89
C THR A 1018 42.57 29.25 -38.21
N LEU A 1019 43.41 30.18 -37.77
CA LEU A 1019 44.86 30.05 -37.76
C LEU A 1019 45.28 29.52 -36.39
N SER A 1020 46.07 28.45 -36.36
CA SER A 1020 46.58 27.82 -35.14
C SER A 1020 48.10 27.65 -35.18
N ASP A 1021 48.74 27.58 -34.01
CA ASP A 1021 50.15 27.15 -33.90
C ASP A 1021 50.31 25.63 -34.00
N ILE A 1022 51.54 25.14 -33.86
CA ILE A 1022 51.89 23.71 -33.95
C ILE A 1022 51.30 22.85 -32.82
N SER A 1023 50.85 23.45 -31.71
CA SER A 1023 50.17 22.76 -30.62
C SER A 1023 48.66 22.64 -30.83
N GLY A 1024 48.14 23.22 -31.93
CA GLY A 1024 46.72 23.26 -32.24
C GLY A 1024 45.98 24.46 -31.62
N LYS A 1025 46.64 25.27 -30.79
CA LYS A 1025 46.04 26.47 -30.17
C LYS A 1025 45.64 27.48 -31.24
N ALA A 1026 44.36 27.86 -31.24
CA ALA A 1026 43.84 28.88 -32.14
C ALA A 1026 44.40 30.26 -31.79
N LEU A 1027 45.09 30.88 -32.76
CA LEU A 1027 45.67 32.21 -32.66
C LEU A 1027 44.75 33.29 -33.25
N TRP A 1028 43.96 32.92 -34.26
CA TRP A 1028 43.05 33.84 -34.92
C TRP A 1028 41.88 33.08 -35.55
N LYS A 1029 40.69 33.70 -35.55
CA LYS A 1029 39.47 33.14 -36.13
C LYS A 1029 38.76 34.19 -36.98
N TYR A 1030 38.10 33.75 -38.04
CA TYR A 1030 37.25 34.55 -38.90
C TYR A 1030 36.00 33.75 -39.27
N GLU A 1031 34.86 34.41 -39.36
CA GLU A 1031 33.62 33.83 -39.83
C GLU A 1031 32.95 34.77 -40.84
N SER A 1032 32.51 34.23 -41.98
CA SER A 1032 31.77 35.01 -42.97
C SER A 1032 30.27 35.03 -42.67
N ASN A 1033 29.60 36.13 -43.02
CA ASN A 1033 28.14 36.25 -42.93
C ASN A 1033 27.40 35.56 -44.11
N GLY A 1034 27.97 34.46 -44.64
CA GLY A 1034 27.52 33.77 -45.86
C GLY A 1034 28.22 34.30 -47.13
N VAL A 1035 28.53 33.40 -48.06
CA VAL A 1035 29.28 33.74 -49.30
C VAL A 1035 28.48 33.34 -50.54
N PRO A 1036 28.35 34.22 -51.55
CA PRO A 1036 27.73 33.84 -52.82
C PRO A 1036 28.54 32.74 -53.52
N ALA A 1037 27.85 31.70 -53.98
CA ALA A 1037 28.42 30.49 -54.55
C ALA A 1037 29.15 30.76 -55.87
N ARG A 1038 30.42 31.17 -55.80
CA ARG A 1038 31.40 31.11 -56.90
C ARG A 1038 32.86 31.29 -56.47
N LEU A 1039 33.19 32.18 -55.53
CA LEU A 1039 34.58 32.40 -55.08
C LEU A 1039 34.66 33.05 -53.69
N PHE A 1040 35.52 32.57 -52.79
CA PHE A 1040 35.80 33.21 -51.48
C PHE A 1040 37.28 33.58 -51.35
N HIS A 1041 37.56 34.84 -51.04
CA HIS A 1041 38.91 35.36 -50.76
C HIS A 1041 38.98 35.98 -49.37
N LEU A 1042 40.05 35.67 -48.63
CA LEU A 1042 40.32 36.25 -47.32
C LEU A 1042 41.79 36.63 -47.18
N ASN A 1043 42.03 37.90 -46.83
CA ASN A 1043 43.38 38.39 -46.52
C ASN A 1043 43.65 38.26 -45.03
N ILE A 1044 44.71 37.54 -44.68
CA ILE A 1044 45.10 37.27 -43.30
C ILE A 1044 46.42 37.98 -43.02
N SER A 1045 46.39 38.87 -42.02
CA SER A 1045 47.59 39.56 -41.56
C SER A 1045 48.39 38.65 -40.64
N LEU A 1046 49.63 38.38 -41.02
CA LEU A 1046 50.57 37.62 -40.20
C LEU A 1046 51.54 38.49 -39.41
N LYS A 1047 51.46 39.83 -39.53
CA LYS A 1047 52.45 40.79 -39.03
C LYS A 1047 52.85 40.61 -37.55
N ASN A 1048 51.93 40.17 -36.71
CA ASN A 1048 52.14 40.07 -35.26
C ASN A 1048 52.56 38.66 -34.79
N TYR A 1049 52.74 37.71 -35.71
CA TYR A 1049 53.16 36.35 -35.37
C TYR A 1049 54.66 36.15 -35.62
N LYS A 1050 55.32 35.33 -34.81
CA LYS A 1050 56.75 35.03 -34.97
C LYS A 1050 57.00 34.18 -36.22
N PRO A 1051 58.17 34.28 -36.88
CA PRO A 1051 58.55 33.32 -37.93
C PRO A 1051 58.43 31.89 -37.42
N GLY A 1052 57.85 30.99 -38.21
CA GLY A 1052 57.50 29.66 -37.73
C GLY A 1052 56.44 28.96 -38.58
N MET A 1053 56.10 27.74 -38.18
CA MET A 1053 55.06 26.94 -38.82
C MET A 1053 53.71 27.17 -38.14
N TYR A 1054 52.67 27.32 -38.95
CA TYR A 1054 51.30 27.50 -38.50
C TYR A 1054 50.38 26.61 -39.35
N PHE A 1055 49.17 26.37 -38.86
CA PHE A 1055 48.13 25.67 -39.58
C PHE A 1055 46.92 26.58 -39.76
N ILE A 1056 46.31 26.53 -40.94
CA ILE A 1056 45.00 27.15 -41.15
C ILE A 1056 43.99 26.06 -41.41
N SER A 1057 42.91 26.10 -40.62
CA SER A 1057 41.72 25.29 -40.82
C SER A 1057 40.63 26.16 -41.42
N VAL A 1058 39.97 25.66 -42.46
CA VAL A 1058 38.89 26.34 -43.17
C VAL A 1058 37.71 25.39 -43.25
N THR A 1059 36.54 25.81 -42.78
CA THR A 1059 35.32 25.03 -42.89
C THR A 1059 34.17 25.84 -43.46
N ASP A 1060 33.37 25.23 -44.32
CA ASP A 1060 32.12 25.78 -44.84
C ASP A 1060 30.87 25.23 -44.11
N GLY A 1061 31.08 24.53 -42.99
CA GLY A 1061 30.03 23.85 -42.23
C GLY A 1061 29.72 22.44 -42.71
N LYS A 1062 30.30 21.98 -43.84
CA LYS A 1062 30.17 20.60 -44.35
C LYS A 1062 31.50 19.91 -44.60
N LYS A 1063 32.58 20.67 -44.87
CA LYS A 1063 33.92 20.15 -45.10
C LYS A 1063 34.94 20.97 -44.29
N ILE A 1064 36.03 20.33 -43.87
CA ILE A 1064 37.18 21.00 -43.23
C ILE A 1064 38.43 20.82 -44.09
N PHE A 1065 39.12 21.91 -44.38
CA PHE A 1065 40.41 21.93 -45.07
C PHE A 1065 41.48 22.46 -44.13
N ILE A 1066 42.48 21.62 -43.85
CA ILE A 1066 43.66 22.04 -43.08
C ILE A 1066 44.85 22.20 -44.04
N ARG A 1067 45.58 23.30 -43.90
CA ARG A 1067 46.78 23.59 -44.68
C ARG A 1067 47.87 24.16 -43.80
N LYS A 1068 49.09 23.69 -44.03
CA LYS A 1068 50.30 24.20 -43.38
C LYS A 1068 50.74 25.51 -44.02
N ILE A 1069 51.10 26.48 -43.19
CA ILE A 1069 51.67 27.77 -43.57
C ILE A 1069 53.04 27.92 -42.93
N ILE A 1070 54.00 28.45 -43.68
CA ILE A 1070 55.31 28.83 -43.16
C ILE A 1070 55.40 30.35 -43.16
N LYS A 1071 55.53 30.97 -41.98
CA LYS A 1071 55.85 32.38 -41.84
C LYS A 1071 57.36 32.58 -41.80
N ARG A 1072 57.90 33.37 -42.72
CA ARG A 1072 59.29 33.83 -42.74
C ARG A 1072 59.40 35.21 -42.08
N GLU A 1073 60.64 35.65 -41.83
CA GLU A 1073 60.96 36.97 -41.28
C GLU A 1073 60.32 38.12 -42.08
#